data_AF-A0A4V2E3C4-F1
#
_entry.id   AF-A0A4V2E3C4-F1
#
_cell.length_a   1.000
_cell.length_b   1.000
_cell.length_c   1.000
_cell.angle_alpha   90.00
_cell.angle_beta   90.00
_cell.angle_gamma   90.00
#
_symmetry.space_group_name_H-M   'P 1'
#
loop_
_entity.id
_entity.type
_entity.pdbx_description
1 polymer ?
#
loop_
_entity_poly.entity_id
_entity_poly.type
_entity_poly.pdbx_seq_one_letter_code
_entity_poly.pdbx_strand_id
1 'polypeptide(L)'
;MSTKRFRVAFSFAGEKRAFVERVAALLADCFGEAQILYDKYCEAEFARYDLGIYLPRLYSEQSDLIVPVLCSNYDQKHWTGWEWVHIYGLLTKTDGERVMPCRFDYATADGLSPVSGFVELDNKTPEQLATLILERLAVNEHRPKDYYTCTAKFVRNDATSRQPSVKVPYSNLPQVQPSFERDTTSAHPPTRDFFISYTKPDRAWAEWIGWMLEEAGYTIFIDVWDFRPGSNFSIEMDKGTQCRQTIAVLTQNYLKARYTKPEWAAAFADDPEGDNRKFIPIRVEDFNPSGLLKSIVYVDFVGVDSHQEARQRLLNALKERGKPDTPPIFPGDLNLDAALEIAATERAKPDSQPSFPALADRIIEQTANPFLPLYGGIEEADQFFNCESLLKTVFELLNTNHNLALIGKHNSGKSSLLRAIVRQAPKRLTVDRAPIYLDLTNVFAEEDFFEDLCEAIGLEQLEGKALVRKLNKEKGKHKYLLLLDEVERFCQEGFTRRIREQLHGIANTNDSPIKLVIAARVSLDQLFPDSNQDREVTPIENICMEQGVPAWTEVMCREFIINRLNGSPFKFSDQEIAQLVKGSDGNPQQLIQTCHELYNQYRMTYTELEVKQEEQVSQTTKLPPKLPHGAEKFTMMSILAQFQQAKTASEIAALGINKFPIDLLHPITWKAMQRFGHVISDTKTAAGSASRTSKAFSSNRALGELQNILDYIDDVPEAERGVIEEIVKQWRNALLDMATSGGEQTITTPVQNPYIVGDPVEGNLFVGREDVLRQLEELWLMGQQMQSVVLYGHRRMGKTSILRNAAKTVGAGLRLVYVNMLRSASAESISDVLLAITDELAAVMNVPPPSDEEMMAQPMRTCDCYLKRILDNLSNDETLIIAIDEFEKIEELIDTGKLAPDFIAYLRGLVQMSPKLGFAFAGLHTLEEMTQDYFNPFFASVIPIKVGFLQPGAVHQLLANPGGEFLLDYDRAALDLIYQLTSGQPYLTQLVGFQLVRRYNNLVFEQGREQSAIFTVADVDTVTTDPEFFQLGRYYFTGVWDQAGLDVPEQRPVLTALAPHPDGLSLDDLAHTARLSPTQLTAALTRLDRHDVVTVDNNQARIRVELFRRWLQQQQPQE
;
A
#
# COMPACT_ATOMS: atom_id res chain seq x y z
N MET A 1 -6.03 42.61 50.90
CA MET A 1 -5.86 43.15 49.53
C MET A 1 -5.07 42.10 48.76
N SER A 2 -5.31 41.94 47.46
CA SER A 2 -4.50 41.00 46.68
C SER A 2 -3.04 41.45 46.61
N THR A 3 -2.15 40.47 46.45
CA THR A 3 -0.72 40.65 46.14
C THR A 3 -0.46 40.63 44.64
N LYS A 4 -1.47 40.37 43.81
CA LYS A 4 -1.38 40.28 42.36
C LYS A 4 -1.60 41.64 41.69
N ARG A 5 -1.10 41.77 40.46
CA ARG A 5 -1.12 43.02 39.69
C ARG A 5 -2.49 43.32 39.09
N PHE A 6 -3.22 42.30 38.64
CA PHE A 6 -4.50 42.47 37.94
C PHE A 6 -5.63 41.81 38.72
N ARG A 7 -6.74 42.55 38.85
CA ARG A 7 -7.98 42.11 39.52
C ARG A 7 -8.85 41.26 38.60
N VAL A 8 -8.87 41.61 37.32
CA VAL A 8 -9.58 40.89 36.25
C VAL A 8 -8.70 40.88 35.00
N ALA A 9 -8.68 39.76 34.29
CA ALA A 9 -7.99 39.58 33.02
C ALA A 9 -8.93 39.03 31.94
N PHE A 10 -8.88 39.59 30.74
CA PHE A 10 -9.78 39.22 29.62
C PHE A 10 -9.02 38.57 28.47
N SER A 11 -9.31 37.30 28.21
CA SER A 11 -8.93 36.61 26.97
C SER A 11 -10.16 36.53 26.05
N PHE A 12 -10.08 37.07 24.84
CA PHE A 12 -11.24 37.24 23.96
C PHE A 12 -10.81 37.34 22.49
N ALA A 13 -11.63 36.78 21.58
CA ALA A 13 -11.40 36.96 20.14
C ALA A 13 -11.73 38.40 19.72
N GLY A 14 -10.91 38.99 18.85
CA GLY A 14 -11.00 40.42 18.47
C GLY A 14 -12.36 40.87 17.90
N GLU A 15 -13.15 39.96 17.33
CA GLU A 15 -14.53 40.20 16.88
C GLU A 15 -15.46 40.65 18.03
N LYS A 16 -15.26 40.14 19.25
CA LYS A 16 -16.04 40.51 20.43
C LYS A 16 -15.40 41.71 21.19
N ARG A 17 -14.33 42.34 20.68
CA ARG A 17 -13.61 43.46 21.35
C ARG A 17 -14.54 44.59 21.77
N ALA A 18 -15.46 45.03 20.90
CA ALA A 18 -16.38 46.14 21.21
C ALA A 18 -17.35 45.84 22.37
N PHE A 19 -17.57 44.56 22.71
CA PHE A 19 -18.30 44.15 23.90
C PHE A 19 -17.37 44.17 25.12
N VAL A 20 -16.19 43.52 25.02
CA VAL A 20 -15.22 43.41 26.11
C VAL A 20 -14.65 44.76 26.54
N GLU A 21 -14.42 45.69 25.61
CA GLU A 21 -13.96 47.06 25.90
C GLU A 21 -14.91 47.79 26.87
N ARG A 22 -16.22 47.63 26.69
CA ARG A 22 -17.23 48.20 27.60
C ARG A 22 -17.20 47.53 28.97
N VAL A 23 -16.99 46.21 29.04
CA VAL A 23 -16.88 45.50 30.32
C VAL A 23 -15.59 45.90 31.05
N ALA A 24 -14.47 46.00 30.33
CA ALA A 24 -13.18 46.42 30.87
C ALA A 24 -13.23 47.85 31.43
N ALA A 25 -13.86 48.80 30.72
CA ALA A 25 -14.05 50.16 31.20
C ALA A 25 -14.87 50.23 32.51
N LEU A 26 -15.99 49.49 32.60
CA LEU A 26 -16.83 49.46 33.80
C LEU A 26 -16.15 48.81 35.02
N LEU A 27 -15.15 47.95 34.79
CA LEU A 27 -14.30 47.38 35.85
C LEU A 27 -13.12 48.32 36.17
N ALA A 28 -12.61 49.07 35.20
CA ALA A 28 -11.62 50.12 35.41
C ALA A 28 -12.19 51.29 36.22
N ASP A 29 -13.47 51.63 36.07
CA ASP A 29 -14.17 52.57 36.97
C ASP A 29 -14.20 52.09 38.44
N CYS A 30 -14.06 50.78 38.68
CA CYS A 30 -14.08 50.17 40.01
C CYS A 30 -12.68 49.96 40.61
N PHE A 31 -11.66 49.69 39.79
CA PHE A 31 -10.31 49.30 40.24
C PHE A 31 -9.16 50.13 39.65
N GLY A 32 -9.41 50.95 38.63
CA GLY A 32 -8.40 51.62 37.79
C GLY A 32 -7.93 50.75 36.62
N GLU A 33 -7.62 51.37 35.48
CA GLU A 33 -7.15 50.68 34.26
C GLU A 33 -5.91 49.80 34.52
N ALA A 34 -4.97 50.29 35.34
CA ALA A 34 -3.76 49.56 35.74
C ALA A 34 -4.01 48.33 36.64
N GLN A 35 -5.28 47.98 36.91
CA GLN A 35 -5.70 46.75 37.59
C GLN A 35 -6.48 45.79 36.68
N ILE A 36 -6.67 46.12 35.40
CA ILE A 36 -7.39 45.29 34.42
C ILE A 36 -6.43 44.85 33.31
N LEU A 37 -6.21 43.55 33.15
CA LEU A 37 -5.43 43.02 32.04
C LEU A 37 -6.33 42.98 30.80
N TYR A 38 -6.20 44.03 29.99
CA TYR A 38 -6.89 44.26 28.72
C TYR A 38 -5.88 44.89 27.74
N ASP A 39 -5.89 44.45 26.49
CA ASP A 39 -4.83 44.75 25.49
C ASP A 39 -4.53 46.25 25.35
N LYS A 40 -5.57 47.07 25.22
CA LYS A 40 -5.48 48.53 25.08
C LYS A 40 -4.93 49.26 26.32
N TYR A 41 -5.03 48.67 27.51
CA TYR A 41 -4.44 49.24 28.73
C TYR A 41 -2.97 48.83 28.93
N CYS A 42 -2.48 47.86 28.16
CA CYS A 42 -1.12 47.32 28.25
C CYS A 42 -0.33 47.44 26.93
N GLU A 43 -0.83 48.20 25.94
CA GLU A 43 -0.31 48.27 24.56
C GLU A 43 1.22 48.49 24.49
N ALA A 44 1.75 49.46 25.24
CA ALA A 44 3.18 49.77 25.28
C ALA A 44 4.05 48.71 26.00
N GLU A 45 3.44 47.87 26.85
CA GLU A 45 4.10 46.73 27.51
C GLU A 45 4.00 45.45 26.67
N PHE A 46 2.96 45.35 25.84
CA PHE A 46 2.75 44.25 24.90
C PHE A 46 3.60 44.40 23.62
N ALA A 47 4.13 45.60 23.32
CA ALA A 47 5.07 45.87 22.24
C ALA A 47 6.48 45.25 22.48
N ARG A 48 6.55 43.93 22.65
CA ARG A 48 7.76 43.15 23.00
C ARG A 48 7.87 41.85 22.18
N TYR A 49 9.10 41.47 21.85
CA TYR A 49 9.38 40.32 20.96
C TYR A 49 9.02 38.95 21.58
N ASP A 50 9.00 38.84 22.90
CA ASP A 50 8.73 37.61 23.67
C ASP A 50 7.30 37.58 24.25
N LEU A 51 6.35 38.32 23.67
CA LEU A 51 4.99 38.46 24.22
C LEU A 51 4.29 37.10 24.43
N GLY A 52 4.48 36.13 23.55
CA GLY A 52 3.91 34.78 23.67
C GLY A 52 4.38 34.00 24.91
N ILE A 53 5.55 34.35 25.48
CA ILE A 53 6.08 33.79 26.74
C ILE A 53 5.67 34.67 27.94
N TYR A 54 5.56 35.98 27.73
CA TYR A 54 5.25 36.94 28.79
C TYR A 54 3.77 36.94 29.19
N LEU A 55 2.87 36.98 28.19
CA LEU A 55 1.43 37.11 28.39
C LEU A 55 0.82 35.96 29.24
N PRO A 56 1.19 34.67 29.05
CA PRO A 56 0.74 33.59 29.93
C PRO A 56 1.09 33.76 31.42
N ARG A 57 2.22 34.41 31.75
CA ARG A 57 2.60 34.69 33.15
C ARG A 57 1.69 35.77 33.77
N LEU A 58 1.24 36.73 32.98
CA LEU A 58 0.31 37.77 33.46
C LEU A 58 -1.04 37.15 33.88
N TYR A 59 -1.57 36.23 33.08
CA TYR A 59 -2.77 35.45 33.44
C TYR A 59 -2.53 34.54 34.65
N SER A 60 -1.55 33.63 34.57
CA SER A 60 -1.37 32.56 35.55
C SER A 60 -0.88 33.06 36.91
N GLU A 61 0.14 33.91 36.95
CA GLU A 61 0.77 34.39 38.18
C GLU A 61 0.14 35.71 38.66
N GLN A 62 -0.06 36.68 37.76
CA GLN A 62 -0.33 38.08 38.12
C GLN A 62 -1.80 38.52 38.09
N SER A 63 -2.75 37.62 37.77
CA SER A 63 -4.19 37.92 37.74
C SER A 63 -4.96 37.18 38.85
N ASP A 64 -5.87 37.87 39.53
CA ASP A 64 -6.78 37.27 40.52
C ASP A 64 -7.85 36.40 39.84
N LEU A 65 -8.64 37.01 38.94
CA LEU A 65 -9.73 36.37 38.18
C LEU A 65 -9.46 36.49 36.67
N ILE A 66 -9.63 35.39 35.95
CA ILE A 66 -9.48 35.30 34.49
C ILE A 66 -10.83 35.01 33.85
N VAL A 67 -11.19 35.81 32.85
CA VAL A 67 -12.48 35.74 32.14
C VAL A 67 -12.21 35.44 30.66
N PRO A 68 -12.11 34.15 30.27
CA PRO A 68 -12.14 33.77 28.86
C PRO A 68 -13.54 34.01 28.29
N VAL A 69 -13.61 34.69 27.14
CA VAL A 69 -14.83 35.03 26.42
C VAL A 69 -14.85 34.24 25.11
N LEU A 70 -15.38 33.02 25.18
CA LEU A 70 -15.45 32.07 24.08
C LEU A 70 -16.43 32.53 23.00
N CYS A 71 -16.13 32.17 21.76
CA CYS A 71 -17.00 32.27 20.60
C CYS A 71 -16.53 31.27 19.54
N SER A 72 -17.20 31.19 18.39
CA SER A 72 -16.74 30.38 17.27
C SER A 72 -15.26 30.66 16.92
N ASN A 73 -14.48 29.59 16.79
CA ASN A 73 -13.06 29.61 16.42
C ASN A 73 -12.19 30.42 17.40
N TYR A 74 -12.47 30.33 18.72
CA TYR A 74 -11.71 31.02 19.77
C TYR A 74 -10.33 30.40 20.03
N ASP A 75 -10.26 29.07 20.12
CA ASP A 75 -9.04 28.27 20.28
C ASP A 75 -8.20 28.23 18.99
N GLN A 76 -8.85 28.11 17.84
CA GLN A 76 -8.22 28.10 16.51
C GLN A 76 -7.50 29.40 16.10
N LYS A 77 -7.60 30.49 16.88
CA LYS A 77 -7.01 31.80 16.54
C LYS A 77 -5.67 32.03 17.27
N HIS A 78 -4.67 32.48 16.50
CA HIS A 78 -3.24 32.53 16.83
C HIS A 78 -2.81 33.30 18.11
N TRP A 79 -3.73 33.99 18.81
CA TRP A 79 -3.45 34.62 20.10
C TRP A 79 -4.32 34.04 21.22
N THR A 80 -5.63 33.95 21.02
CA THR A 80 -6.56 33.36 22.00
C THR A 80 -6.31 31.88 22.25
N GLY A 81 -5.81 31.11 21.26
CA GLY A 81 -5.36 29.73 21.48
C GLY A 81 -4.17 29.61 22.45
N TRP A 82 -3.21 30.54 22.38
CA TRP A 82 -2.05 30.57 23.29
C TRP A 82 -2.44 30.96 24.72
N GLU A 83 -3.43 31.84 24.86
CA GLU A 83 -4.06 32.13 26.16
C GLU A 83 -4.85 30.91 26.66
N TRP A 84 -5.60 30.25 25.78
CA TRP A 84 -6.46 29.09 26.09
C TRP A 84 -5.67 27.91 26.65
N VAL A 85 -4.55 27.52 26.04
CA VAL A 85 -3.67 26.44 26.53
C VAL A 85 -3.27 26.65 28.00
N HIS A 86 -3.01 27.89 28.40
CA HIS A 86 -2.60 28.22 29.76
C HIS A 86 -3.78 28.37 30.74
N ILE A 87 -4.94 28.84 30.28
CA ILE A 87 -6.18 28.87 31.05
C ILE A 87 -6.67 27.44 31.32
N TYR A 88 -6.59 26.55 30.33
CA TYR A 88 -6.81 25.11 30.49
C TYR A 88 -5.82 24.47 31.48
N GLY A 89 -4.56 24.88 31.43
CA GLY A 89 -3.52 24.54 32.41
C GLY A 89 -3.75 25.04 33.85
N LEU A 90 -4.79 25.85 34.10
CA LEU A 90 -5.29 26.24 35.43
C LEU A 90 -6.58 25.50 35.80
N LEU A 91 -7.47 25.27 34.83
CA LEU A 91 -8.70 24.44 35.01
C LEU A 91 -8.37 22.98 35.38
N THR A 92 -7.23 22.46 34.95
CA THR A 92 -6.70 21.12 35.27
C THR A 92 -5.94 21.05 36.60
N LYS A 93 -5.87 22.15 37.37
CA LYS A 93 -5.21 22.26 38.68
C LYS A 93 -6.20 22.75 39.74
N THR A 94 -5.77 22.74 41.01
CA THR A 94 -6.57 23.22 42.16
C THR A 94 -6.92 24.72 42.12
N ASP A 95 -6.42 25.48 41.13
CA ASP A 95 -6.63 26.93 40.96
C ASP A 95 -7.87 27.29 40.12
N GLY A 96 -8.61 26.30 39.61
CA GLY A 96 -9.71 26.51 38.64
C GLY A 96 -10.82 27.49 39.07
N GLU A 97 -10.98 27.77 40.36
CA GLU A 97 -11.90 28.80 40.85
C GLU A 97 -11.58 30.22 40.36
N ARG A 98 -10.33 30.46 39.96
CA ARG A 98 -9.84 31.72 39.38
C ARG A 98 -10.24 31.94 37.92
N VAL A 99 -10.85 30.94 37.28
CA VAL A 99 -11.38 31.06 35.90
C VAL A 99 -12.90 31.24 35.94
N MET A 100 -13.42 32.14 35.11
CA MET A 100 -14.85 32.40 34.95
C MET A 100 -15.24 32.27 33.47
N PRO A 101 -15.57 31.05 33.00
CA PRO A 101 -15.93 30.82 31.60
C PRO A 101 -17.17 31.59 31.17
N CYS A 102 -17.01 32.43 30.14
CA CYS A 102 -18.10 33.15 29.49
C CYS A 102 -18.12 32.76 28.01
N ARG A 103 -19.29 32.68 27.38
CA ARG A 103 -19.37 32.33 25.95
C ARG A 103 -20.50 33.04 25.21
N PHE A 104 -20.27 33.27 23.93
CA PHE A 104 -21.31 33.54 22.94
C PHE A 104 -21.58 32.29 22.10
N ASP A 105 -22.73 32.28 21.43
CA ASP A 105 -23.06 31.35 20.35
C ASP A 105 -23.00 29.86 20.79
N TYR A 106 -23.21 29.61 22.10
CA TYR A 106 -22.98 28.34 22.81
C TYR A 106 -21.58 27.71 22.65
N ALA A 107 -20.59 28.48 22.16
CA ALA A 107 -19.28 27.98 21.76
C ALA A 107 -18.58 27.10 22.83
N THR A 108 -18.08 25.96 22.37
CA THR A 108 -17.14 25.10 23.08
C THR A 108 -15.70 25.46 22.70
N ALA A 109 -14.75 25.11 23.56
CA ALA A 109 -13.33 25.14 23.25
C ALA A 109 -12.67 23.89 23.84
N ASP A 110 -11.61 23.39 23.21
CA ASP A 110 -11.07 22.06 23.51
C ASP A 110 -10.64 21.88 24.97
N GLY A 111 -10.91 20.68 25.50
CA GLY A 111 -10.60 20.26 26.87
C GLY A 111 -11.67 20.59 27.92
N LEU A 112 -12.66 21.44 27.63
CA LEU A 112 -13.74 21.75 28.58
C LEU A 112 -14.68 20.55 28.81
N SER A 113 -14.82 20.15 30.07
CA SER A 113 -15.77 19.07 30.45
C SER A 113 -17.23 19.49 30.18
N PRO A 114 -18.11 18.59 29.68
CA PRO A 114 -19.53 18.87 29.46
C PRO A 114 -20.32 19.30 30.70
N VAL A 115 -19.77 19.11 31.91
CA VAL A 115 -20.39 19.51 33.18
C VAL A 115 -19.94 20.91 33.67
N SER A 116 -19.08 21.60 32.91
CA SER A 116 -18.58 22.94 33.23
C SER A 116 -19.69 24.00 33.20
N GLY A 117 -19.69 24.92 34.15
CA GLY A 117 -20.63 26.05 34.20
C GLY A 117 -20.12 27.27 33.42
N PHE A 118 -20.96 27.81 32.53
CA PHE A 118 -20.66 28.98 31.70
C PHE A 118 -21.60 30.15 31.98
N VAL A 119 -21.13 31.37 31.75
CA VAL A 119 -21.98 32.56 31.63
C VAL A 119 -22.30 32.79 30.15
N GLU A 120 -23.53 32.42 29.74
CA GLU A 120 -24.03 32.69 28.38
C GLU A 120 -24.17 34.20 28.15
N LEU A 121 -23.59 34.74 27.07
CA LEU A 121 -23.52 36.18 26.81
C LEU A 121 -24.53 36.69 25.76
N ASP A 122 -25.10 35.81 24.95
CA ASP A 122 -25.97 36.15 23.81
C ASP A 122 -27.17 37.06 24.16
N ASN A 123 -27.63 36.98 25.42
CA ASN A 123 -28.74 37.75 25.96
C ASN A 123 -28.32 38.64 27.15
N LYS A 124 -27.05 39.04 27.25
CA LYS A 124 -26.53 39.91 28.33
C LYS A 124 -25.89 41.18 27.82
N THR A 125 -26.05 42.28 28.56
CA THR A 125 -25.35 43.55 28.29
C THR A 125 -23.97 43.58 28.96
N PRO A 126 -23.04 44.44 28.52
CA PRO A 126 -21.74 44.61 29.18
C PRO A 126 -21.84 44.97 30.67
N GLU A 127 -22.84 45.74 31.06
CA GLU A 127 -23.12 46.14 32.45
C GLU A 127 -23.52 44.93 33.30
N GLN A 128 -24.29 44.00 32.72
CA GLN A 128 -24.68 42.76 33.38
C GLN A 128 -23.49 41.80 33.52
N LEU A 129 -22.61 41.70 32.53
CA LEU A 129 -21.39 40.89 32.67
C LEU A 129 -20.42 41.51 33.69
N ALA A 130 -20.21 42.84 33.66
CA ALA A 130 -19.39 43.53 34.66
C ALA A 130 -19.91 43.29 36.09
N THR A 131 -21.24 43.34 36.27
CA THR A 131 -21.89 42.97 37.53
C THR A 131 -21.55 41.53 37.96
N LEU A 132 -21.73 40.54 37.08
CA LEU A 132 -21.42 39.14 37.38
C LEU A 132 -19.93 38.90 37.70
N ILE A 133 -19.02 39.63 37.06
CA ILE A 133 -17.57 39.57 37.33
C ILE A 133 -17.26 40.15 38.72
N LEU A 134 -17.84 41.29 39.09
CA LEU A 134 -17.70 41.88 40.43
C LEU A 134 -18.26 40.96 41.52
N GLU A 135 -19.39 40.32 41.26
CA GLU A 135 -19.99 39.32 42.16
C GLU A 135 -19.11 38.07 42.31
N ARG A 136 -18.54 37.55 41.22
CA ARG A 136 -17.60 36.41 41.25
C ARG A 136 -16.33 36.75 42.01
N LEU A 137 -15.75 37.93 41.78
CA LEU A 137 -14.55 38.39 42.47
C LEU A 137 -14.79 38.57 43.98
N ALA A 138 -15.97 39.08 44.38
CA ALA A 138 -16.35 39.14 45.79
C ALA A 138 -16.49 37.74 46.43
N VAL A 139 -17.10 36.78 45.72
CA VAL A 139 -17.24 35.39 46.19
C VAL A 139 -15.88 34.72 46.38
N ASN A 140 -14.95 34.84 45.43
CA ASN A 140 -13.60 34.28 45.56
C ASN A 140 -12.84 34.92 46.74
N GLU A 141 -13.04 36.21 47.02
CA GLU A 141 -12.49 36.89 48.20
C GLU A 141 -13.25 36.62 49.52
N HIS A 142 -14.20 35.69 49.53
CA HIS A 142 -15.00 35.32 50.70
C HIS A 142 -15.79 36.51 51.30
N ARG A 143 -16.24 37.42 50.43
CA ARG A 143 -17.01 38.63 50.77
C ARG A 143 -18.49 38.47 50.40
N PRO A 144 -19.39 39.31 50.96
CA PRO A 144 -20.78 39.39 50.48
C PRO A 144 -20.83 39.60 48.97
N LYS A 145 -21.75 38.92 48.28
CA LYS A 145 -21.86 38.93 46.81
C LYS A 145 -21.99 40.36 46.23
N ASP A 146 -22.62 41.25 46.98
CA ASP A 146 -22.88 42.65 46.69
C ASP A 146 -21.72 43.60 47.08
N TYR A 147 -20.64 43.11 47.69
CA TYR A 147 -19.57 43.94 48.26
C TYR A 147 -19.02 45.00 47.30
N TYR A 148 -18.79 44.63 46.04
CA TYR A 148 -18.28 45.53 45.01
C TYR A 148 -19.38 46.33 44.29
N THR A 149 -20.57 45.75 44.13
CA THR A 149 -21.69 46.37 43.40
C THR A 149 -22.45 47.40 44.25
N CYS A 150 -22.39 47.30 45.58
CA CYS A 150 -22.85 48.34 46.51
C CYS A 150 -21.88 49.51 46.68
N THR A 151 -20.59 49.36 46.35
CA THR A 151 -19.62 50.47 46.35
C THR A 151 -19.54 51.23 45.03
N ALA A 152 -19.81 50.57 43.90
CA ALA A 152 -19.73 51.18 42.58
C ALA A 152 -20.99 52.02 42.27
N LYS A 153 -20.81 53.26 41.78
CA LYS A 153 -21.92 54.17 41.42
C LYS A 153 -22.53 53.84 40.05
N PHE A 154 -22.98 52.60 39.84
CA PHE A 154 -23.80 52.27 38.68
C PHE A 154 -25.13 53.05 38.75
N VAL A 155 -25.38 53.87 37.73
CA VAL A 155 -26.54 54.77 37.70
C VAL A 155 -27.83 53.96 37.56
N ARG A 156 -28.66 53.97 38.59
CA ARG A 156 -30.08 53.62 38.48
C ARG A 156 -30.77 54.66 37.61
N ASN A 157 -31.13 54.29 36.38
CA ASN A 157 -32.15 54.99 35.61
C ASN A 157 -33.40 54.13 35.53
N ASP A 158 -34.52 54.69 35.98
CA ASP A 158 -35.86 54.11 35.91
C ASP A 158 -36.49 54.28 34.51
N ALA A 159 -37.72 53.75 34.38
CA ALA A 159 -38.72 54.05 33.35
C ALA A 159 -38.74 53.20 32.04
N THR A 160 -39.41 52.05 32.17
CA THR A 160 -40.49 51.60 31.25
C THR A 160 -40.21 51.36 29.75
N SER A 161 -40.16 50.09 29.35
CA SER A 161 -41.29 49.49 28.60
C SER A 161 -41.27 47.94 28.64
N ARG A 162 -42.41 47.33 28.35
CA ARG A 162 -42.81 45.93 28.66
C ARG A 162 -41.96 44.83 28.01
N GLN A 163 -41.68 43.75 28.76
CA GLN A 163 -41.82 42.35 28.31
C GLN A 163 -42.11 41.42 29.51
N PRO A 164 -42.77 40.25 29.32
CA PRO A 164 -43.25 39.40 30.42
C PRO A 164 -42.20 38.41 30.94
N SER A 165 -42.36 38.01 32.21
CA SER A 165 -41.44 37.16 32.97
C SER A 165 -41.34 35.72 32.47
N VAL A 166 -40.12 35.20 32.33
CA VAL A 166 -39.79 33.77 32.43
C VAL A 166 -39.18 33.51 33.81
N LYS A 167 -39.55 32.40 34.46
CA LYS A 167 -39.03 32.03 35.79
C LYS A 167 -37.73 31.22 35.68
N VAL A 168 -36.79 31.49 36.58
CA VAL A 168 -35.57 30.68 36.78
C VAL A 168 -35.83 29.60 37.85
N PRO A 169 -35.50 28.33 37.58
CA PRO A 169 -35.08 27.35 38.58
C PRO A 169 -33.54 27.26 38.62
N TYR A 170 -32.97 26.84 39.76
CA TYR A 170 -31.52 26.84 40.02
C TYR A 170 -30.88 25.44 39.94
N SER A 171 -29.54 25.43 39.94
CA SER A 171 -28.66 24.41 40.55
C SER A 171 -28.14 23.25 39.67
N ASN A 172 -27.01 23.50 39.01
CA ASN A 172 -26.10 22.43 38.54
C ASN A 172 -25.24 21.91 39.72
N LEU A 173 -25.77 20.96 40.49
CA LEU A 173 -25.01 20.13 41.42
C LEU A 173 -25.42 18.66 41.24
N PRO A 174 -24.49 17.71 41.07
CA PRO A 174 -24.83 16.31 40.85
C PRO A 174 -25.38 15.65 42.13
N GLN A 175 -26.47 14.89 41.99
CA GLN A 175 -27.00 14.00 43.04
C GLN A 175 -27.17 12.58 42.49
N VAL A 176 -27.07 11.58 43.38
CA VAL A 176 -26.83 10.18 43.01
C VAL A 176 -27.99 9.28 43.47
N GLN A 177 -28.82 8.84 42.52
CA GLN A 177 -29.66 7.61 42.55
C GLN A 177 -30.72 7.51 43.70
N PRO A 178 -31.60 6.47 43.76
CA PRO A 178 -31.95 5.43 42.78
C PRO A 178 -33.47 5.34 42.43
N SER A 179 -33.80 4.45 41.48
CA SER A 179 -35.06 3.68 41.25
C SER A 179 -36.36 3.98 42.04
N PHE A 180 -37.54 3.98 41.37
CA PHE A 180 -38.50 2.84 41.39
C PHE A 180 -39.74 3.01 40.46
N GLU A 181 -40.16 1.89 39.82
CA GLU A 181 -41.51 1.50 39.29
C GLU A 181 -42.35 2.40 38.35
N ARG A 182 -43.48 1.82 37.88
CA ARG A 182 -44.31 2.24 36.71
C ARG A 182 -45.82 2.42 37.07
N ASP A 183 -46.61 2.69 36.03
CA ASP A 183 -48.08 2.51 35.92
C ASP A 183 -48.96 3.57 36.63
N THR A 184 -49.95 4.23 36.00
CA THR A 184 -50.56 4.21 34.63
C THR A 184 -50.87 5.67 34.21
N THR A 185 -51.31 6.09 33.00
CA THR A 185 -52.06 5.46 31.89
C THR A 185 -51.65 5.98 30.49
N SER A 186 -51.71 5.07 29.51
CA SER A 186 -51.72 5.23 28.04
C SER A 186 -51.87 6.62 27.38
N ALA A 187 -50.94 6.91 26.47
CA ALA A 187 -51.21 7.56 25.16
C ALA A 187 -50.10 7.16 24.16
N HIS A 188 -50.27 6.02 23.46
CA HIS A 188 -49.32 5.58 22.44
C HIS A 188 -49.52 6.35 21.11
N PRO A 189 -48.46 6.59 20.32
CA PRO A 189 -48.60 6.89 18.89
C PRO A 189 -49.20 5.67 18.16
N PRO A 190 -49.83 5.85 16.98
CA PRO A 190 -50.38 4.73 16.22
C PRO A 190 -49.28 3.77 15.76
N THR A 191 -49.44 2.49 16.07
CA THR A 191 -48.62 1.39 15.54
C THR A 191 -48.82 1.28 14.03
N ARG A 192 -47.73 1.31 13.25
CA ARG A 192 -47.78 1.12 11.79
C ARG A 192 -48.12 -0.34 11.45
N ASP A 193 -48.74 -0.56 10.30
CA ASP A 193 -49.24 -1.88 9.90
C ASP A 193 -48.11 -2.85 9.54
N PHE A 194 -47.14 -2.41 8.73
CA PHE A 194 -46.06 -3.27 8.24
C PHE A 194 -44.66 -2.69 8.48
N PHE A 195 -43.74 -3.49 9.02
CA PHE A 195 -42.30 -3.27 8.88
C PHE A 195 -41.78 -4.08 7.68
N ILE A 196 -40.90 -3.51 6.85
CA ILE A 196 -40.30 -4.19 5.70
C ILE A 196 -38.81 -4.44 5.97
N SER A 197 -38.44 -5.71 6.20
CA SER A 197 -37.04 -6.15 6.29
C SER A 197 -36.57 -6.79 4.97
N TYR A 198 -35.33 -6.50 4.60
CA TYR A 198 -34.69 -6.89 3.34
C TYR A 198 -33.16 -6.68 3.48
N THR A 199 -32.33 -7.18 2.55
CA THR A 199 -30.89 -6.84 2.53
C THR A 199 -30.55 -5.80 1.46
N LYS A 200 -29.45 -5.03 1.60
CA LYS A 200 -29.09 -3.93 0.69
C LYS A 200 -29.28 -4.23 -0.84
N PRO A 201 -28.93 -5.42 -1.37
CA PRO A 201 -29.21 -5.78 -2.78
C PRO A 201 -30.70 -5.86 -3.15
N ASP A 202 -31.56 -6.24 -2.21
CA ASP A 202 -33.00 -6.47 -2.42
C ASP A 202 -33.83 -5.17 -2.36
N ARG A 203 -33.17 -4.00 -2.15
CA ARG A 203 -33.81 -2.70 -1.89
C ARG A 203 -34.90 -2.33 -2.90
N ALA A 204 -34.68 -2.55 -4.19
CA ALA A 204 -35.65 -2.23 -5.23
C ALA A 204 -36.98 -3.00 -5.07
N TRP A 205 -36.93 -4.25 -4.57
CA TRP A 205 -38.13 -5.00 -4.22
C TRP A 205 -38.80 -4.45 -2.96
N ALA A 206 -38.03 -4.08 -1.94
CA ALA A 206 -38.56 -3.52 -0.69
C ALA A 206 -39.24 -2.15 -0.91
N GLU A 207 -38.63 -1.26 -1.67
CA GLU A 207 -39.22 0.04 -2.08
C GLU A 207 -40.50 -0.16 -2.91
N TRP A 208 -40.50 -1.10 -3.87
CA TRP A 208 -41.68 -1.39 -4.68
C TRP A 208 -42.83 -2.00 -3.86
N ILE A 209 -42.53 -2.97 -2.98
CA ILE A 209 -43.51 -3.56 -2.06
C ILE A 209 -44.10 -2.47 -1.17
N GLY A 210 -43.25 -1.62 -0.57
CA GLY A 210 -43.69 -0.49 0.25
C GLY A 210 -44.65 0.45 -0.49
N TRP A 211 -44.30 0.87 -1.71
CA TRP A 211 -45.14 1.76 -2.51
C TRP A 211 -46.49 1.12 -2.86
N MET A 212 -46.52 -0.17 -3.19
CA MET A 212 -47.76 -0.90 -3.46
C MET A 212 -48.67 -1.06 -2.22
N LEU A 213 -48.10 -1.03 -1.01
CA LEU A 213 -48.84 -1.10 0.26
C LEU A 213 -49.42 0.27 0.65
N GLU A 214 -48.66 1.35 0.50
CA GLU A 214 -49.17 2.71 0.74
C GLU A 214 -50.25 3.09 -0.28
N GLU A 215 -50.10 2.74 -1.56
CA GLU A 215 -51.18 2.89 -2.56
C GLU A 215 -52.44 2.06 -2.24
N ALA A 216 -52.31 0.99 -1.45
CA ALA A 216 -53.43 0.18 -0.98
C ALA A 216 -54.04 0.70 0.34
N GLY A 217 -53.46 1.75 0.94
CA GLY A 217 -53.95 2.42 2.14
C GLY A 217 -53.41 1.88 3.46
N TYR A 218 -52.32 1.09 3.44
CA TYR A 218 -51.62 0.62 4.64
C TYR A 218 -50.51 1.58 5.07
N THR A 219 -50.16 1.58 6.36
CA THR A 219 -49.01 2.32 6.88
C THR A 219 -47.79 1.42 7.02
N ILE A 220 -46.66 1.80 6.42
CA ILE A 220 -45.42 1.01 6.47
C ILE A 220 -44.32 1.69 7.26
N PHE A 221 -43.30 0.95 7.70
CA PHE A 221 -42.01 1.42 8.20
C PHE A 221 -40.90 0.77 7.36
N ILE A 222 -40.01 1.58 6.78
CA ILE A 222 -38.86 1.10 5.99
C ILE A 222 -37.68 2.05 6.16
N ASP A 223 -36.49 1.48 6.41
CA ASP A 223 -35.29 2.22 6.81
C ASP A 223 -34.93 3.37 5.86
N VAL A 224 -35.00 3.10 4.55
CA VAL A 224 -34.66 4.01 3.46
C VAL A 224 -35.60 5.23 3.35
N TRP A 225 -36.81 5.19 3.92
CA TRP A 225 -37.76 6.32 3.91
C TRP A 225 -37.89 6.98 5.30
N ASP A 226 -37.71 6.22 6.37
CA ASP A 226 -37.94 6.69 7.74
C ASP A 226 -36.67 7.13 8.49
N PHE A 227 -35.49 6.53 8.22
CA PHE A 227 -34.30 6.79 9.02
C PHE A 227 -33.68 8.14 8.65
N ARG A 228 -33.39 8.98 9.66
CA ARG A 228 -32.84 10.33 9.48
C ARG A 228 -31.35 10.35 9.83
N PRO A 229 -30.51 11.15 9.14
CA PRO A 229 -29.12 11.36 9.56
C PRO A 229 -29.04 11.79 11.03
N GLY A 230 -28.20 11.09 11.81
CA GLY A 230 -28.08 11.27 13.26
C GLY A 230 -28.96 10.34 14.12
N SER A 231 -29.85 9.54 13.53
CA SER A 231 -30.55 8.46 14.26
C SER A 231 -29.64 7.27 14.55
N ASN A 232 -29.83 6.61 15.70
CA ASN A 232 -29.14 5.37 16.04
C ASN A 232 -29.86 4.17 15.40
N PHE A 233 -29.20 3.49 14.47
CA PHE A 233 -29.74 2.35 13.71
C PHE A 233 -30.39 1.27 14.57
N SER A 234 -29.77 0.91 15.71
CA SER A 234 -30.31 -0.14 16.61
C SER A 234 -31.59 0.31 17.32
N ILE A 235 -31.74 1.61 17.60
CA ILE A 235 -32.93 2.18 18.23
C ILE A 235 -34.05 2.38 17.21
N GLU A 236 -33.73 2.69 15.95
CA GLU A 236 -34.75 2.71 14.88
C GLU A 236 -35.23 1.29 14.53
N MET A 237 -34.33 0.29 14.55
CA MET A 237 -34.71 -1.11 14.31
C MET A 237 -35.59 -1.69 15.43
N ASP A 238 -35.36 -1.32 16.70
CA ASP A 238 -36.27 -1.67 17.82
C ASP A 238 -37.70 -1.17 17.57
N LYS A 239 -37.89 0.04 17.02
CA LYS A 239 -39.22 0.56 16.62
C LYS A 239 -39.86 -0.26 15.50
N GLY A 240 -39.06 -0.87 14.61
CA GLY A 240 -39.55 -1.80 13.58
C GLY A 240 -40.31 -2.98 14.19
N THR A 241 -39.84 -3.51 15.32
CA THR A 241 -40.51 -4.61 16.05
C THR A 241 -41.89 -4.23 16.63
N GLN A 242 -42.21 -2.93 16.69
CA GLN A 242 -43.48 -2.40 17.21
C GLN A 242 -44.55 -2.23 16.12
N CYS A 243 -44.25 -2.60 14.87
CA CYS A 243 -45.23 -2.68 13.79
C CYS A 243 -46.11 -3.94 13.92
N ARG A 244 -47.32 -3.89 13.37
CA ARG A 244 -48.31 -4.98 13.54
C ARG A 244 -47.87 -6.31 12.89
N GLN A 245 -47.21 -6.25 11.73
CA GLN A 245 -46.67 -7.40 11.01
C GLN A 245 -45.32 -7.04 10.37
N THR A 246 -44.42 -8.01 10.20
CA THR A 246 -43.15 -7.86 9.49
C THR A 246 -43.21 -8.59 8.15
N ILE A 247 -42.98 -7.87 7.05
CA ILE A 247 -42.77 -8.41 5.72
C ILE A 247 -41.27 -8.60 5.50
N ALA A 248 -40.85 -9.78 5.05
CA ALA A 248 -39.45 -10.08 4.73
C ALA A 248 -39.27 -10.39 3.25
N VAL A 249 -38.39 -9.65 2.58
CA VAL A 249 -37.98 -9.92 1.20
C VAL A 249 -36.89 -10.98 1.22
N LEU A 250 -37.24 -12.22 0.85
CA LEU A 250 -36.35 -13.37 0.95
C LEU A 250 -35.58 -13.61 -0.35
N THR A 251 -34.25 -13.57 -0.20
CA THR A 251 -33.23 -13.99 -1.15
C THR A 251 -32.17 -14.85 -0.45
N GLN A 252 -31.28 -15.46 -1.22
CA GLN A 252 -30.13 -16.23 -0.71
C GLN A 252 -29.15 -15.35 0.10
N ASN A 253 -29.19 -14.03 -0.07
CA ASN A 253 -28.43 -13.06 0.73
C ASN A 253 -29.09 -12.81 2.09
N TYR A 254 -30.42 -12.72 2.15
CA TYR A 254 -31.19 -12.55 3.39
C TYR A 254 -30.91 -13.64 4.43
N LEU A 255 -30.65 -14.88 4.00
CA LEU A 255 -30.27 -15.99 4.89
C LEU A 255 -28.81 -15.96 5.37
N LYS A 256 -27.91 -15.36 4.59
CA LYS A 256 -26.48 -15.28 4.92
C LYS A 256 -26.20 -14.17 5.93
N ALA A 257 -26.85 -13.01 5.77
CA ALA A 257 -26.65 -11.83 6.60
C ALA A 257 -26.64 -12.13 8.10
N ARG A 258 -25.78 -11.41 8.83
CA ARG A 258 -25.56 -11.61 10.28
C ARG A 258 -26.57 -10.82 11.13
N TYR A 259 -27.09 -9.71 10.60
CA TYR A 259 -27.96 -8.76 11.29
C TYR A 259 -29.48 -8.97 11.07
N THR A 260 -29.93 -9.62 9.98
CA THR A 260 -31.37 -9.90 9.74
C THR A 260 -31.92 -11.08 10.55
N LYS A 261 -31.03 -11.91 11.12
CA LYS A 261 -31.41 -13.13 11.85
C LYS A 261 -32.20 -12.87 13.14
N PRO A 262 -31.87 -11.88 13.99
CA PRO A 262 -32.69 -11.50 15.13
C PRO A 262 -34.08 -10.98 14.75
N GLU A 263 -34.21 -10.25 13.63
CA GLU A 263 -35.45 -9.56 13.25
C GLU A 263 -36.61 -10.53 13.01
N TRP A 264 -36.41 -11.51 12.11
CA TRP A 264 -37.43 -12.53 11.86
C TRP A 264 -37.51 -13.57 12.97
N ALA A 265 -36.41 -13.86 13.68
CA ALA A 265 -36.43 -14.77 14.83
C ALA A 265 -37.23 -14.20 16.00
N ALA A 266 -37.21 -12.88 16.22
CA ALA A 266 -38.07 -12.19 17.17
C ALA A 266 -39.54 -12.32 16.74
N ALA A 267 -39.89 -11.90 15.51
CA ALA A 267 -41.26 -12.00 15.00
C ALA A 267 -41.82 -13.44 15.01
N PHE A 268 -40.97 -14.45 14.78
CA PHE A 268 -41.32 -15.86 14.83
C PHE A 268 -41.43 -16.40 16.27
N ALA A 269 -40.59 -15.95 17.20
CA ALA A 269 -40.72 -16.30 18.63
C ALA A 269 -42.00 -15.69 19.25
N ASP A 270 -42.47 -14.56 18.71
CA ASP A 270 -43.63 -13.80 19.15
C ASP A 270 -44.97 -14.27 18.54
N ASP A 271 -44.93 -15.21 17.58
CA ASP A 271 -46.09 -15.86 16.92
C ASP A 271 -45.73 -17.27 16.36
N PRO A 272 -45.25 -18.25 17.18
CA PRO A 272 -44.61 -19.47 16.67
C PRO A 272 -45.55 -20.43 15.93
N GLU A 273 -46.86 -20.33 16.19
CA GLU A 273 -47.91 -21.13 15.54
C GLU A 273 -48.47 -20.42 14.29
N GLY A 274 -48.12 -19.14 14.07
CA GLY A 274 -48.47 -18.36 12.87
C GLY A 274 -49.90 -17.80 12.82
N ASP A 275 -50.68 -17.97 13.88
CA ASP A 275 -52.10 -17.57 13.96
C ASP A 275 -52.31 -16.06 13.72
N ASN A 276 -51.37 -15.22 14.17
CA ASN A 276 -51.47 -13.76 14.03
C ASN A 276 -50.81 -13.25 12.72
N ARG A 277 -50.14 -14.14 11.97
CA ARG A 277 -49.28 -13.83 10.82
C ARG A 277 -48.31 -12.67 11.10
N LYS A 278 -47.64 -12.64 12.26
CA LYS A 278 -46.66 -11.56 12.56
C LYS A 278 -45.49 -11.52 11.57
N PHE A 279 -45.21 -12.63 10.88
CA PHE A 279 -44.16 -12.73 9.87
C PHE A 279 -44.74 -13.14 8.51
N ILE A 280 -44.46 -12.37 7.46
CA ILE A 280 -44.92 -12.59 6.09
C ILE A 280 -43.72 -12.64 5.13
N PRO A 281 -43.22 -13.83 4.76
CA PRO A 281 -42.09 -13.95 3.85
C PRO A 281 -42.52 -13.90 2.37
N ILE A 282 -41.88 -13.03 1.60
CA ILE A 282 -42.07 -12.88 0.15
C ILE A 282 -40.80 -13.37 -0.54
N ARG A 283 -40.91 -14.41 -1.38
CA ARG A 283 -39.79 -14.98 -2.12
C ARG A 283 -39.66 -14.32 -3.49
N VAL A 284 -38.52 -13.68 -3.76
CA VAL A 284 -38.25 -12.96 -5.02
C VAL A 284 -37.11 -13.59 -5.86
N GLU A 285 -36.44 -14.61 -5.33
CA GLU A 285 -35.36 -15.37 -5.96
C GLU A 285 -35.64 -16.88 -5.80
N ASP A 286 -35.32 -17.69 -6.82
CA ASP A 286 -35.50 -19.15 -6.72
C ASP A 286 -34.34 -19.81 -5.97
N PHE A 287 -34.49 -19.90 -4.65
CA PHE A 287 -33.60 -20.70 -3.78
C PHE A 287 -34.41 -21.73 -2.98
N ASN A 288 -33.72 -22.77 -2.50
CA ASN A 288 -34.28 -23.81 -1.63
C ASN A 288 -34.12 -23.41 -0.15
N PRO A 289 -35.20 -23.11 0.60
CA PRO A 289 -35.10 -22.73 2.00
C PRO A 289 -34.72 -23.91 2.91
N SER A 290 -33.93 -23.63 3.94
CA SER A 290 -33.51 -24.60 4.96
C SER A 290 -33.92 -24.16 6.37
N GLY A 291 -33.93 -25.10 7.32
CA GLY A 291 -34.38 -24.85 8.70
C GLY A 291 -35.88 -24.54 8.81
N LEU A 292 -36.25 -23.78 9.85
CA LEU A 292 -37.64 -23.49 10.23
C LEU A 292 -38.47 -22.81 9.13
N LEU A 293 -37.82 -22.05 8.25
CA LEU A 293 -38.49 -21.35 7.15
C LEU A 293 -39.19 -22.33 6.20
N LYS A 294 -38.67 -23.57 6.03
CA LYS A 294 -39.27 -24.60 5.15
C LYS A 294 -40.71 -24.99 5.53
N SER A 295 -41.15 -24.67 6.73
CA SER A 295 -42.52 -24.90 7.24
C SER A 295 -43.48 -23.72 7.03
N ILE A 296 -42.98 -22.54 6.60
CA ILE A 296 -43.77 -21.31 6.45
C ILE A 296 -44.26 -21.19 5.01
N VAL A 297 -45.50 -20.71 4.82
CA VAL A 297 -46.07 -20.46 3.48
C VAL A 297 -45.58 -19.11 2.96
N TYR A 298 -44.97 -19.13 1.77
CA TYR A 298 -44.42 -17.95 1.11
C TYR A 298 -45.45 -17.27 0.19
N VAL A 299 -45.30 -15.96 -0.01
CA VAL A 299 -45.79 -15.28 -1.21
C VAL A 299 -44.71 -15.40 -2.28
N ASP A 300 -44.97 -16.16 -3.35
CA ASP A 300 -43.93 -16.45 -4.36
C ASP A 300 -44.06 -15.52 -5.59
N PHE A 301 -43.01 -14.74 -5.86
CA PHE A 301 -42.86 -13.89 -7.04
C PHE A 301 -41.87 -14.47 -8.07
N VAL A 302 -41.26 -15.64 -7.79
CA VAL A 302 -40.42 -16.34 -8.77
C VAL A 302 -41.21 -16.63 -10.04
N GLY A 303 -40.69 -16.18 -11.19
CA GLY A 303 -41.33 -16.34 -12.51
C GLY A 303 -42.53 -15.44 -12.76
N VAL A 304 -42.66 -14.29 -12.08
CA VAL A 304 -43.77 -13.33 -12.28
C VAL A 304 -43.30 -12.12 -13.11
N ASP A 305 -43.38 -12.25 -14.43
CA ASP A 305 -42.94 -11.22 -15.38
C ASP A 305 -43.92 -10.01 -15.50
N SER A 306 -45.06 -10.05 -14.79
CA SER A 306 -46.14 -9.06 -14.90
C SER A 306 -46.35 -8.28 -13.60
N HIS A 307 -46.10 -6.97 -13.65
CA HIS A 307 -46.34 -6.02 -12.55
C HIS A 307 -47.79 -6.08 -12.00
N GLN A 308 -48.78 -6.26 -12.88
CA GLN A 308 -50.18 -6.36 -12.47
C GLN A 308 -50.48 -7.66 -11.71
N GLU A 309 -49.83 -8.75 -12.09
CA GLU A 309 -49.95 -10.03 -11.39
C GLU A 309 -49.22 -9.99 -10.04
N ALA A 310 -47.99 -9.48 -9.97
CA ALA A 310 -47.25 -9.32 -8.72
C ALA A 310 -48.04 -8.50 -7.69
N ARG A 311 -48.63 -7.37 -8.10
CA ARG A 311 -49.51 -6.55 -7.25
C ARG A 311 -50.75 -7.32 -6.78
N GLN A 312 -51.37 -8.12 -7.65
CA GLN A 312 -52.55 -8.91 -7.28
C GLN A 312 -52.22 -10.10 -6.37
N ARG A 313 -51.04 -10.73 -6.52
CA ARG A 313 -50.50 -11.74 -5.60
C ARG A 313 -50.26 -11.12 -4.21
N LEU A 314 -49.58 -9.96 -4.14
CA LEU A 314 -49.31 -9.22 -2.90
C LEU A 314 -50.61 -8.90 -2.14
N LEU A 315 -51.56 -8.22 -2.78
CA LEU A 315 -52.80 -7.76 -2.13
C LEU A 315 -53.80 -8.90 -1.81
N ASN A 316 -53.65 -10.07 -2.43
CA ASN A 316 -54.43 -11.26 -2.04
C ASN A 316 -53.84 -11.98 -0.83
N ALA A 317 -52.51 -11.98 -0.65
CA ALA A 317 -51.85 -12.61 0.50
C ALA A 317 -52.22 -11.93 1.84
N LEU A 318 -52.48 -10.63 1.82
CA LEU A 318 -52.85 -9.82 2.98
C LEU A 318 -54.32 -9.97 3.42
N LYS A 319 -55.14 -10.71 2.68
CA LYS A 319 -56.53 -11.00 3.07
C LYS A 319 -56.55 -12.09 4.15
N GLU A 320 -57.40 -11.92 5.16
CA GLU A 320 -57.61 -12.97 6.20
C GLU A 320 -58.02 -14.31 5.56
N ARG A 321 -58.85 -14.27 4.51
CA ARG A 321 -59.34 -15.46 3.81
C ARG A 321 -59.14 -15.37 2.30
N GLY A 322 -58.16 -16.11 1.78
CA GLY A 322 -57.92 -16.31 0.34
C GLY A 322 -58.95 -17.21 -0.35
N LYS A 323 -60.24 -16.91 -0.24
CA LYS A 323 -61.29 -17.57 -1.04
C LYS A 323 -61.34 -16.90 -2.42
N PRO A 324 -61.34 -17.63 -3.55
CA PRO A 324 -61.56 -17.02 -4.86
C PRO A 324 -62.96 -16.40 -4.98
N ASP A 325 -63.04 -15.29 -5.71
CA ASP A 325 -64.28 -14.52 -5.92
C ASP A 325 -65.29 -15.26 -6.82
N THR A 326 -64.80 -16.16 -7.68
CA THR A 326 -65.61 -17.14 -8.42
C THR A 326 -65.55 -18.52 -7.75
N PRO A 327 -66.62 -19.35 -7.84
CA PRO A 327 -66.56 -20.72 -7.38
C PRO A 327 -65.58 -21.54 -8.26
N PRO A 328 -64.70 -22.36 -7.68
CA PRO A 328 -63.85 -23.27 -8.46
C PRO A 328 -64.72 -24.31 -9.19
N ILE A 329 -64.24 -24.76 -10.35
CA ILE A 329 -64.90 -25.79 -11.17
C ILE A 329 -65.05 -27.07 -10.34
N PHE A 330 -66.21 -27.73 -10.45
CA PHE A 330 -66.46 -28.97 -9.72
C PHE A 330 -65.51 -30.07 -10.19
N PRO A 331 -64.82 -30.82 -9.30
CA PRO A 331 -63.83 -31.81 -9.72
C PRO A 331 -64.34 -32.95 -10.61
N GLY A 332 -65.66 -33.17 -10.69
CA GLY A 332 -66.28 -34.12 -11.63
C GLY A 332 -66.50 -33.58 -13.05
N ASP A 333 -66.40 -32.26 -13.25
CA ASP A 333 -66.45 -31.61 -14.58
C ASP A 333 -65.04 -31.43 -15.19
N LEU A 334 -63.98 -31.81 -14.45
CA LEU A 334 -62.65 -32.01 -15.03
C LEU A 334 -62.69 -33.26 -15.92
N ASN A 335 -62.51 -33.06 -17.23
CA ASN A 335 -62.46 -34.16 -18.19
C ASN A 335 -61.16 -34.97 -18.01
N LEU A 336 -61.22 -36.01 -17.17
CA LEU A 336 -60.04 -36.79 -16.72
C LEU A 336 -59.25 -37.43 -17.86
N ASP A 337 -59.88 -37.73 -18.99
CA ASP A 337 -59.20 -38.34 -20.15
C ASP A 337 -58.07 -37.43 -20.70
N ALA A 338 -58.24 -36.10 -20.61
CA ALA A 338 -57.21 -35.14 -21.02
C ALA A 338 -56.04 -35.01 -20.01
N ALA A 339 -56.21 -35.47 -18.77
CA ALA A 339 -55.16 -35.47 -17.74
C ALA A 339 -54.38 -36.80 -17.69
N LEU A 340 -55.01 -37.91 -18.11
CA LEU A 340 -54.42 -39.24 -18.06
C LEU A 340 -53.40 -39.52 -19.17
N GLU A 341 -53.52 -38.88 -20.34
CA GLU A 341 -52.52 -39.01 -21.42
C GLU A 341 -51.14 -38.41 -21.05
N ILE A 342 -51.08 -37.45 -20.13
CA ILE A 342 -49.83 -36.80 -19.71
C ILE A 342 -49.14 -37.61 -18.59
N ALA A 343 -49.91 -38.22 -17.68
CA ALA A 343 -49.38 -38.94 -16.52
C ALA A 343 -49.01 -40.41 -16.79
N ALA A 344 -49.50 -41.02 -17.88
CA ALA A 344 -49.33 -42.45 -18.15
C ALA A 344 -47.97 -42.83 -18.79
N THR A 345 -47.20 -41.85 -19.29
CA THR A 345 -46.15 -42.11 -20.30
C THR A 345 -44.76 -42.43 -19.71
N GLU A 346 -44.46 -42.01 -18.48
CA GLU A 346 -43.07 -42.05 -17.98
C GLU A 346 -42.61 -43.32 -17.25
N ARG A 347 -43.51 -44.15 -16.67
CA ARG A 347 -43.09 -45.20 -15.70
C ARG A 347 -43.77 -46.57 -15.84
N ALA A 348 -43.56 -47.25 -16.97
CA ALA A 348 -43.02 -48.63 -16.98
C ALA A 348 -42.96 -49.28 -18.39
N LYS A 349 -41.76 -49.71 -18.82
CA LYS A 349 -41.42 -51.15 -18.98
C LYS A 349 -39.95 -51.37 -19.41
N PRO A 350 -39.37 -52.57 -19.19
CA PRO A 350 -38.03 -52.94 -19.62
C PRO A 350 -38.00 -53.57 -21.03
N ASP A 351 -36.78 -53.82 -21.52
CA ASP A 351 -36.39 -54.72 -22.60
C ASP A 351 -37.07 -54.53 -23.99
N SER A 352 -36.53 -53.56 -24.74
CA SER A 352 -36.27 -53.74 -26.16
C SER A 352 -34.79 -53.42 -26.45
N GLN A 353 -34.20 -54.09 -27.45
CA GLN A 353 -32.75 -54.02 -27.71
C GLN A 353 -32.35 -52.66 -28.31
N PRO A 354 -31.17 -52.10 -27.97
CA PRO A 354 -30.78 -50.78 -28.41
C PRO A 354 -30.39 -50.74 -29.89
N SER A 355 -31.20 -50.06 -30.70
CA SER A 355 -30.71 -49.42 -31.93
C SER A 355 -30.02 -48.11 -31.54
N PHE A 356 -28.69 -48.09 -31.52
CA PHE A 356 -27.90 -46.91 -31.16
C PHE A 356 -28.09 -45.76 -32.18
N PRO A 357 -28.49 -44.56 -31.75
CA PRO A 357 -28.05 -43.30 -32.38
C PRO A 357 -26.53 -43.15 -32.15
N ALA A 358 -25.86 -42.30 -32.93
CA ALA A 358 -24.41 -42.20 -32.86
C ALA A 358 -23.95 -41.26 -31.73
N LEU A 359 -22.66 -41.35 -31.37
CA LEU A 359 -22.05 -40.52 -30.33
C LEU A 359 -22.25 -39.00 -30.56
N ALA A 360 -22.27 -38.57 -31.82
CA ALA A 360 -22.38 -37.18 -32.23
C ALA A 360 -23.66 -36.48 -31.74
N ASP A 361 -24.81 -37.18 -31.72
CA ASP A 361 -26.10 -36.59 -31.35
C ASP A 361 -26.07 -36.05 -29.91
N ARG A 362 -25.39 -36.76 -29.00
CA ARG A 362 -25.22 -36.33 -27.60
C ARG A 362 -24.25 -35.15 -27.42
N ILE A 363 -23.32 -34.96 -28.34
CA ILE A 363 -22.32 -33.89 -28.22
C ILE A 363 -22.98 -32.53 -28.48
N ILE A 364 -23.80 -32.40 -29.52
CA ILE A 364 -24.36 -31.09 -29.93
C ILE A 364 -25.39 -30.56 -28.92
N GLU A 365 -26.19 -31.44 -28.29
CA GLU A 365 -27.09 -31.04 -27.19
C GLU A 365 -26.31 -30.63 -25.93
N GLN A 366 -25.17 -31.26 -25.63
CA GLN A 366 -24.42 -31.05 -24.38
C GLN A 366 -23.24 -30.07 -24.46
N THR A 367 -22.74 -29.72 -25.65
CA THR A 367 -21.69 -28.68 -25.77
C THR A 367 -22.25 -27.32 -25.41
N ALA A 368 -21.91 -26.84 -24.21
CA ALA A 368 -22.02 -25.44 -23.84
C ALA A 368 -21.22 -24.56 -24.81
N ASN A 369 -21.62 -23.29 -24.93
CA ASN A 369 -20.91 -22.33 -25.77
C ASN A 369 -19.49 -22.10 -25.18
N PRO A 370 -18.41 -22.27 -25.97
CA PRO A 370 -17.05 -22.16 -25.45
C PRO A 370 -16.65 -20.70 -25.15
N PHE A 371 -17.44 -19.71 -25.54
CA PHE A 371 -17.19 -18.29 -25.24
C PHE A 371 -17.91 -17.86 -23.95
N LEU A 372 -17.52 -18.49 -22.85
CA LEU A 372 -17.99 -18.19 -21.49
C LEU A 372 -16.80 -17.97 -20.53
N PRO A 373 -17.00 -17.20 -19.43
CA PRO A 373 -18.20 -16.42 -19.06
C PRO A 373 -18.31 -15.07 -19.81
N LEU A 374 -19.52 -14.49 -19.85
CA LEU A 374 -19.81 -13.20 -20.51
C LEU A 374 -19.53 -11.97 -19.63
N TYR A 375 -19.56 -12.16 -18.31
CA TYR A 375 -19.43 -11.14 -17.27
C TYR A 375 -18.71 -11.75 -16.06
N GLY A 376 -18.02 -10.92 -15.26
CA GLY A 376 -17.21 -11.38 -14.13
C GLY A 376 -15.77 -11.78 -14.51
N GLY A 377 -14.89 -11.89 -13.51
CA GLY A 377 -13.49 -12.31 -13.69
C GLY A 377 -13.35 -13.83 -13.79
N ILE A 378 -12.47 -14.32 -14.66
CA ILE A 378 -12.36 -15.74 -15.03
C ILE A 378 -11.99 -16.62 -13.81
N GLU A 379 -12.83 -17.60 -13.48
CA GLU A 379 -12.66 -18.45 -12.27
C GLU A 379 -11.97 -19.79 -12.51
N GLU A 380 -11.98 -20.33 -13.73
CA GLU A 380 -11.28 -21.58 -14.06
C GLU A 380 -9.92 -21.34 -14.75
N ALA A 381 -9.03 -22.34 -14.70
CA ALA A 381 -7.64 -22.20 -15.18
C ALA A 381 -7.47 -22.47 -16.68
N ASP A 382 -8.33 -23.30 -17.28
CA ASP A 382 -8.41 -23.58 -18.72
C ASP A 382 -8.99 -22.42 -19.54
N GLN A 383 -9.76 -21.55 -18.90
CA GLN A 383 -10.38 -20.38 -19.51
C GLN A 383 -9.42 -19.19 -19.72
N PHE A 384 -8.25 -19.17 -19.07
CA PHE A 384 -7.25 -18.12 -19.28
C PHE A 384 -6.54 -18.25 -20.62
N PHE A 385 -6.48 -17.16 -21.39
CA PHE A 385 -5.83 -17.13 -22.69
C PHE A 385 -4.71 -16.09 -22.75
N ASN A 386 -3.51 -16.54 -23.13
CA ASN A 386 -2.34 -15.73 -23.52
C ASN A 386 -1.94 -14.59 -22.55
N CYS A 387 -2.28 -14.72 -21.26
CA CYS A 387 -1.79 -13.86 -20.18
C CYS A 387 -0.42 -14.29 -19.64
N GLU A 388 0.18 -15.37 -20.17
CA GLU A 388 1.32 -16.06 -19.56
C GLU A 388 2.61 -15.23 -19.53
N SER A 389 2.89 -14.43 -20.58
CA SER A 389 4.01 -13.49 -20.62
C SER A 389 3.85 -12.35 -19.61
N LEU A 390 2.63 -11.84 -19.45
CA LEU A 390 2.29 -10.80 -18.48
C LEU A 390 2.34 -11.34 -17.04
N LEU A 391 1.84 -12.55 -16.80
CA LEU A 391 1.99 -13.27 -15.52
C LEU A 391 3.45 -13.54 -15.19
N LYS A 392 4.27 -13.97 -16.15
CA LYS A 392 5.71 -14.13 -15.98
C LYS A 392 6.38 -12.81 -15.59
N THR A 393 6.05 -11.71 -16.28
CA THR A 393 6.57 -10.37 -15.97
C THR A 393 6.17 -9.93 -14.56
N VAL A 394 4.90 -10.12 -14.17
CA VAL A 394 4.41 -9.85 -12.82
C VAL A 394 5.16 -10.66 -11.76
N PHE A 395 5.37 -11.96 -11.97
CA PHE A 395 6.12 -12.79 -11.02
C PHE A 395 7.62 -12.49 -10.98
N GLU A 396 8.25 -12.07 -12.09
CA GLU A 396 9.63 -11.57 -12.11
C GLU A 396 9.76 -10.30 -11.24
N LEU A 397 8.80 -9.37 -11.36
CA LEU A 397 8.77 -8.13 -10.59
C LEU A 397 8.47 -8.38 -9.09
N LEU A 398 7.52 -9.25 -8.76
CA LEU A 398 7.23 -9.65 -7.37
C LEU A 398 8.42 -10.40 -6.71
N ASN A 399 9.12 -11.25 -7.45
CA ASN A 399 10.28 -11.98 -6.95
C ASN A 399 11.53 -11.09 -6.79
N THR A 400 11.59 -9.97 -7.51
CA THR A 400 12.57 -8.90 -7.29
C THR A 400 12.10 -7.87 -6.25
N ASN A 401 11.11 -8.24 -5.40
CA ASN A 401 10.51 -7.49 -4.30
C ASN A 401 9.69 -6.24 -4.66
N HIS A 402 9.42 -5.94 -5.94
CA HIS A 402 8.58 -4.79 -6.28
C HIS A 402 7.12 -5.00 -5.83
N ASN A 403 6.42 -3.93 -5.41
CA ASN A 403 4.96 -3.92 -5.46
C ASN A 403 4.52 -3.55 -6.88
N LEU A 404 3.25 -3.82 -7.24
CA LEU A 404 2.77 -3.63 -8.61
C LEU A 404 1.44 -2.88 -8.69
N ALA A 405 1.30 -2.09 -9.76
CA ALA A 405 0.05 -1.50 -10.19
C ALA A 405 -0.25 -1.92 -11.63
N LEU A 406 -1.30 -2.71 -11.82
CA LEU A 406 -1.80 -3.19 -13.11
C LEU A 406 -2.68 -2.11 -13.72
N ILE A 407 -2.16 -1.37 -14.70
CA ILE A 407 -2.83 -0.21 -15.29
C ILE A 407 -3.53 -0.60 -16.59
N GLY A 408 -4.83 -0.38 -16.70
CA GLY A 408 -5.56 -0.64 -17.95
C GLY A 408 -7.05 -0.29 -17.93
N LYS A 409 -7.59 0.06 -19.11
CA LYS A 409 -9.00 0.47 -19.32
C LYS A 409 -10.01 -0.50 -18.69
N HIS A 410 -11.27 -0.06 -18.53
CA HIS A 410 -12.35 -0.97 -18.10
C HIS A 410 -12.36 -2.24 -18.97
N ASN A 411 -12.57 -3.38 -18.31
CA ASN A 411 -12.72 -4.70 -18.91
C ASN A 411 -11.50 -5.17 -19.73
N SER A 412 -10.30 -4.61 -19.52
CA SER A 412 -9.03 -5.09 -20.10
C SER A 412 -8.51 -6.40 -19.50
N GLY A 413 -9.24 -7.00 -18.56
CA GLY A 413 -8.88 -8.29 -17.92
C GLY A 413 -8.14 -8.19 -16.59
N LYS A 414 -7.98 -7.00 -15.98
CA LYS A 414 -7.26 -6.80 -14.71
C LYS A 414 -7.69 -7.75 -13.59
N SER A 415 -8.99 -7.84 -13.31
CA SER A 415 -9.56 -8.71 -12.28
C SER A 415 -9.27 -10.19 -12.51
N SER A 416 -9.32 -10.63 -13.77
CA SER A 416 -8.90 -11.98 -14.15
C SER A 416 -7.40 -12.17 -13.90
N LEU A 417 -6.55 -11.19 -14.25
CA LEU A 417 -5.11 -11.24 -14.01
C LEU A 417 -4.79 -11.34 -12.51
N LEU A 418 -5.46 -10.56 -11.64
CA LEU A 418 -5.36 -10.71 -10.17
C LEU A 418 -5.74 -12.12 -9.72
N ARG A 419 -6.88 -12.65 -10.19
CA ARG A 419 -7.34 -14.02 -9.87
C ARG A 419 -6.36 -15.11 -10.34
N ALA A 420 -5.66 -14.90 -11.46
CA ALA A 420 -4.59 -15.80 -11.92
C ALA A 420 -3.33 -15.71 -11.04
N ILE A 421 -2.94 -14.50 -10.61
CA ILE A 421 -1.82 -14.28 -9.68
C ILE A 421 -2.10 -15.01 -8.35
N VAL A 422 -3.30 -14.91 -7.78
CA VAL A 422 -3.72 -15.65 -6.57
C VAL A 422 -3.46 -17.16 -6.71
N ARG A 423 -3.89 -17.78 -7.81
CA ARG A 423 -3.74 -19.24 -8.02
C ARG A 423 -2.29 -19.67 -8.27
N GLN A 424 -1.47 -18.81 -8.86
CA GLN A 424 -0.10 -19.13 -9.24
C GLN A 424 0.94 -18.74 -8.17
N ALA A 425 0.65 -17.79 -7.28
CA ALA A 425 1.58 -17.28 -6.27
C ALA A 425 2.24 -18.39 -5.42
N PRO A 426 1.51 -19.39 -4.86
CA PRO A 426 2.11 -20.48 -4.09
C PRO A 426 3.03 -21.43 -4.88
N LYS A 427 3.16 -21.24 -6.21
CA LYS A 427 4.03 -22.03 -7.10
C LYS A 427 5.08 -21.20 -7.84
N ARG A 428 4.96 -19.86 -7.83
CA ARG A 428 5.81 -18.94 -8.61
C ARG A 428 6.53 -17.89 -7.77
N LEU A 429 6.15 -17.68 -6.52
CA LEU A 429 6.91 -16.81 -5.62
C LEU A 429 8.10 -17.55 -5.00
N THR A 430 9.26 -16.87 -4.96
CA THR A 430 10.49 -17.35 -4.31
C THR A 430 10.40 -17.23 -2.79
N VAL A 431 9.62 -16.28 -2.30
CA VAL A 431 9.25 -16.13 -0.88
C VAL A 431 7.79 -16.53 -0.74
N ASP A 432 7.50 -17.52 0.11
CA ASP A 432 6.13 -17.92 0.40
C ASP A 432 5.34 -16.73 0.97
N ARG A 433 4.23 -16.40 0.30
CA ARG A 433 3.33 -15.30 0.64
C ARG A 433 1.90 -15.77 0.38
N ALA A 434 1.08 -15.82 1.42
CA ALA A 434 -0.33 -16.15 1.30
C ALA A 434 -1.06 -15.06 0.47
N PRO A 435 -1.70 -15.41 -0.65
CA PRO A 435 -2.39 -14.43 -1.49
C PRO A 435 -3.77 -14.10 -0.88
N ILE A 436 -4.00 -12.80 -0.66
CA ILE A 436 -5.27 -12.22 -0.23
C ILE A 436 -5.80 -11.38 -1.39
N TYR A 437 -7.06 -11.55 -1.77
CA TYR A 437 -7.71 -10.75 -2.80
C TYR A 437 -8.89 -10.01 -2.18
N LEU A 438 -8.89 -8.69 -2.27
CA LEU A 438 -9.99 -7.81 -1.85
C LEU A 438 -10.55 -7.10 -3.09
N ASP A 439 -11.87 -7.22 -3.28
CA ASP A 439 -12.63 -6.52 -4.32
C ASP A 439 -13.29 -5.31 -3.67
N LEU A 440 -12.74 -4.12 -3.92
CA LEU A 440 -13.17 -2.90 -3.23
C LEU A 440 -14.56 -2.41 -3.69
N THR A 441 -15.21 -3.10 -4.65
CA THR A 441 -16.54 -2.75 -5.17
C THR A 441 -17.61 -2.57 -4.09
N ASN A 442 -17.50 -3.25 -2.95
CA ASN A 442 -18.45 -3.17 -1.83
C ASN A 442 -17.89 -2.53 -0.55
N VAL A 443 -16.71 -1.90 -0.62
CA VAL A 443 -16.04 -1.24 0.50
C VAL A 443 -16.30 0.27 0.38
N PHE A 444 -16.88 0.88 1.42
CA PHE A 444 -17.38 2.26 1.38
C PHE A 444 -16.62 3.21 2.32
N ALA A 445 -15.89 2.71 3.32
CA ALA A 445 -15.07 3.51 4.23
C ALA A 445 -13.71 2.86 4.57
N GLU A 446 -12.83 3.57 5.28
CA GLU A 446 -11.55 3.00 5.74
C GLU A 446 -11.77 1.83 6.74
N GLU A 447 -12.80 1.91 7.58
CA GLU A 447 -13.15 0.88 8.57
C GLU A 447 -13.57 -0.43 7.88
N ASP A 448 -14.43 -0.36 6.84
CA ASP A 448 -14.82 -1.52 6.03
C ASP A 448 -13.58 -2.24 5.47
N PHE A 449 -12.60 -1.48 4.98
CA PHE A 449 -11.37 -2.02 4.40
C PHE A 449 -10.52 -2.78 5.43
N PHE A 450 -10.40 -2.23 6.65
CA PHE A 450 -9.62 -2.89 7.70
C PHE A 450 -10.36 -4.07 8.34
N GLU A 451 -11.71 -4.08 8.36
CA GLU A 451 -12.49 -5.27 8.70
C GLU A 451 -12.23 -6.40 7.70
N ASP A 452 -12.45 -6.16 6.39
CA ASP A 452 -12.21 -7.13 5.31
C ASP A 452 -10.77 -7.66 5.32
N LEU A 453 -9.77 -6.77 5.49
CA LEU A 453 -8.36 -7.15 5.55
C LEU A 453 -8.04 -7.97 6.81
N CYS A 454 -8.62 -7.65 7.97
CA CYS A 454 -8.41 -8.43 9.19
C CYS A 454 -9.09 -9.80 9.13
N GLU A 455 -10.32 -9.91 8.62
CA GLU A 455 -10.98 -11.20 8.43
C GLU A 455 -10.20 -12.08 7.44
N ALA A 456 -9.72 -11.52 6.33
CA ALA A 456 -8.92 -12.26 5.35
C ALA A 456 -7.54 -12.74 5.86
N ILE A 457 -6.95 -12.06 6.84
CA ILE A 457 -5.72 -12.49 7.53
C ILE A 457 -6.02 -13.46 8.69
N GLY A 458 -7.22 -13.43 9.26
CA GLY A 458 -7.59 -14.16 10.47
C GLY A 458 -7.20 -13.43 11.76
N LEU A 459 -7.24 -12.09 11.76
CA LEU A 459 -6.97 -11.24 12.91
C LEU A 459 -8.27 -10.75 13.57
N GLU A 460 -8.14 -10.27 14.81
CA GLU A 460 -9.12 -9.35 15.40
C GLU A 460 -9.15 -8.05 14.57
N GLN A 461 -10.27 -7.32 14.57
CA GLN A 461 -10.38 -6.01 13.89
C GLN A 461 -9.33 -5.05 14.47
N LEU A 462 -8.34 -4.68 13.65
CA LEU A 462 -7.21 -3.86 14.02
C LEU A 462 -6.87 -2.90 12.88
N GLU A 463 -6.65 -1.63 13.24
CA GLU A 463 -6.37 -0.57 12.27
C GLU A 463 -4.97 0.02 12.49
N GLY A 464 -4.43 0.64 11.43
CA GLY A 464 -3.18 1.39 11.45
C GLY A 464 -2.07 0.75 12.28
N LYS A 465 -1.61 1.46 13.31
CA LYS A 465 -0.46 1.01 14.13
C LYS A 465 -0.71 -0.29 14.90
N ALA A 466 -1.95 -0.60 15.26
CA ALA A 466 -2.24 -1.85 15.96
C ALA A 466 -2.06 -3.05 14.99
N LEU A 467 -2.56 -2.92 13.76
CA LEU A 467 -2.37 -3.88 12.68
C LEU A 467 -0.89 -4.00 12.29
N VAL A 468 -0.21 -2.88 12.05
CA VAL A 468 1.24 -2.82 11.74
C VAL A 468 2.06 -3.57 12.81
N ARG A 469 1.79 -3.33 14.09
CA ARG A 469 2.51 -3.95 15.21
C ARG A 469 2.13 -5.42 15.40
N LYS A 470 0.90 -5.84 15.10
CA LYS A 470 0.48 -7.24 15.10
C LYS A 470 1.21 -8.03 14.00
N LEU A 471 1.22 -7.52 12.77
CA LEU A 471 1.95 -8.10 11.64
C LEU A 471 3.48 -8.14 11.89
N ASN A 472 4.05 -7.06 12.45
CA ASN A 472 5.48 -7.01 12.75
C ASN A 472 5.90 -7.88 13.97
N LYS A 473 5.05 -8.07 14.98
CA LYS A 473 5.30 -9.01 16.10
C LYS A 473 5.29 -10.48 15.65
N GLU A 474 4.69 -10.77 14.50
CA GLU A 474 4.66 -12.11 13.89
C GLU A 474 5.65 -12.26 12.72
N LYS A 475 6.63 -11.34 12.62
CA LYS A 475 7.72 -11.38 11.64
C LYS A 475 8.34 -12.78 11.49
N GLY A 476 8.41 -13.23 10.25
CA GLY A 476 9.01 -14.52 9.89
C GLY A 476 8.11 -15.74 10.06
N LYS A 477 6.89 -15.61 10.61
CA LYS A 477 5.90 -16.72 10.62
C LYS A 477 5.07 -16.77 9.35
N HIS A 478 4.46 -15.64 8.99
CA HIS A 478 3.58 -15.50 7.83
C HIS A 478 3.91 -14.21 7.08
N LYS A 479 3.84 -14.29 5.75
CA LYS A 479 3.91 -13.15 4.85
C LYS A 479 2.75 -13.27 3.87
N TYR A 480 2.34 -12.13 3.32
CA TYR A 480 1.15 -11.99 2.51
C TYR A 480 1.46 -11.27 1.20
N LEU A 481 0.65 -11.56 0.19
CA LEU A 481 0.53 -10.81 -1.06
C LEU A 481 -0.90 -10.29 -1.09
N LEU A 482 -1.09 -8.97 -0.98
CA LEU A 482 -2.41 -8.33 -0.96
C LEU A 482 -2.72 -7.80 -2.36
N LEU A 483 -3.78 -8.34 -2.96
CA LEU A 483 -4.29 -7.98 -4.27
C LEU A 483 -5.55 -7.13 -4.10
N LEU A 484 -5.53 -5.89 -4.61
CA LEU A 484 -6.64 -4.95 -4.53
C LEU A 484 -7.24 -4.72 -5.92
N ASP A 485 -8.55 -4.90 -6.07
CA ASP A 485 -9.28 -4.61 -7.31
C ASP A 485 -10.20 -3.39 -7.18
N GLU A 486 -10.45 -2.69 -8.29
CA GLU A 486 -11.17 -1.39 -8.38
C GLU A 486 -10.73 -0.35 -7.31
N VAL A 487 -9.41 -0.08 -7.23
CA VAL A 487 -8.79 0.85 -6.26
C VAL A 487 -9.26 2.31 -6.39
N GLU A 488 -9.97 2.64 -7.47
CA GLU A 488 -10.75 3.87 -7.65
C GLU A 488 -11.68 4.20 -6.48
N ARG A 489 -12.06 3.19 -5.69
CA ARG A 489 -12.84 3.35 -4.46
C ARG A 489 -12.16 4.26 -3.43
N PHE A 490 -10.83 4.23 -3.33
CA PHE A 490 -10.06 5.11 -2.42
C PHE A 490 -10.11 6.61 -2.80
N CYS A 491 -10.80 6.98 -3.88
CA CYS A 491 -11.06 8.37 -4.29
C CYS A 491 -12.49 8.84 -3.95
N GLN A 492 -13.27 8.06 -3.19
CA GLN A 492 -14.68 8.34 -2.88
C GLN A 492 -14.86 8.83 -1.43
N GLU A 493 -16.00 9.48 -1.16
CA GLU A 493 -16.38 9.87 0.21
C GLU A 493 -16.41 8.64 1.12
N GLY A 494 -15.63 8.67 2.21
CA GLY A 494 -15.41 7.54 3.12
C GLY A 494 -13.93 7.11 3.23
N PHE A 495 -13.09 7.45 2.23
CA PHE A 495 -11.66 7.20 2.26
C PHE A 495 -10.86 8.51 2.36
N THR A 496 -9.66 8.45 2.96
CA THR A 496 -8.79 9.62 3.14
C THR A 496 -7.38 9.38 2.55
N ARG A 497 -6.41 10.24 2.89
CA ARG A 497 -4.98 9.98 2.60
C ARG A 497 -4.35 8.99 3.60
N ARG A 498 -4.96 8.79 4.78
CA ARG A 498 -4.51 7.93 5.89
C ARG A 498 -4.40 6.46 5.52
N ILE A 499 -5.43 5.86 4.91
CA ILE A 499 -5.39 4.47 4.41
C ILE A 499 -4.22 4.24 3.44
N ARG A 500 -3.96 5.20 2.55
CA ARG A 500 -2.86 5.14 1.56
C ARG A 500 -1.49 5.21 2.24
N GLU A 501 -1.32 6.09 3.23
CA GLU A 501 -0.12 6.17 4.09
C GLU A 501 0.13 4.89 4.91
N GLN A 502 -0.92 4.23 5.40
CA GLN A 502 -0.79 2.98 6.15
C GLN A 502 -0.44 1.79 5.25
N LEU A 503 -1.07 1.68 4.07
CA LEU A 503 -0.72 0.70 3.05
C LEU A 503 0.74 0.84 2.59
N HIS A 504 1.21 2.08 2.44
CA HIS A 504 2.62 2.37 2.19
C HIS A 504 3.53 1.84 3.32
N GLY A 505 3.23 2.19 4.57
CA GLY A 505 4.02 1.80 5.75
C GLY A 505 4.20 0.28 5.92
N ILE A 506 3.19 -0.51 5.54
CA ILE A 506 3.25 -2.00 5.62
C ILE A 506 3.89 -2.67 4.39
N ALA A 507 4.01 -1.99 3.24
CA ALA A 507 4.47 -2.60 1.97
C ALA A 507 5.84 -2.10 1.44
N ASN A 508 6.37 -0.98 1.95
CA ASN A 508 7.59 -0.33 1.45
C ASN A 508 8.95 -0.96 1.92
N THR A 509 9.04 -2.27 2.14
CA THR A 509 10.35 -2.92 2.40
C THR A 509 10.45 -4.35 1.86
N ASN A 510 11.67 -4.80 1.55
CA ASN A 510 11.97 -6.22 1.23
C ASN A 510 11.41 -7.21 2.27
N ASP A 511 11.52 -6.89 3.56
CA ASP A 511 10.99 -7.71 4.67
C ASP A 511 9.55 -7.34 5.09
N SER A 512 8.81 -6.60 4.25
CA SER A 512 7.44 -6.21 4.57
C SER A 512 6.52 -7.44 4.72
N PRO A 513 5.63 -7.46 5.74
CA PRO A 513 4.68 -8.54 5.93
C PRO A 513 3.73 -8.66 4.73
N ILE A 514 3.41 -7.57 4.07
CA ILE A 514 2.57 -7.49 2.85
C ILE A 514 3.44 -7.01 1.67
N LYS A 515 3.19 -7.55 0.47
CA LYS A 515 3.51 -6.88 -0.81
C LYS A 515 2.20 -6.68 -1.57
N LEU A 516 2.10 -5.59 -2.34
CA LEU A 516 0.86 -5.14 -2.98
C LEU A 516 0.85 -5.49 -4.48
N VAL A 517 -0.31 -5.90 -4.99
CA VAL A 517 -0.68 -5.84 -6.41
C VAL A 517 -2.01 -5.10 -6.52
N ILE A 518 -2.07 -4.01 -7.26
CA ILE A 518 -3.23 -3.13 -7.30
C ILE A 518 -3.73 -3.03 -8.74
N ALA A 519 -5.02 -3.20 -9.00
CA ALA A 519 -5.61 -2.92 -10.31
C ALA A 519 -6.17 -1.49 -10.35
N ALA A 520 -5.82 -0.74 -11.40
CA ALA A 520 -6.30 0.62 -11.64
C ALA A 520 -6.60 0.87 -13.12
N ARG A 521 -7.50 1.81 -13.40
CA ARG A 521 -7.94 2.19 -14.76
C ARG A 521 -7.02 3.19 -15.44
N VAL A 522 -6.33 4.00 -14.65
CA VAL A 522 -5.36 5.02 -15.05
C VAL A 522 -4.12 4.93 -14.16
N SER A 523 -3.05 5.61 -14.56
CA SER A 523 -1.81 5.73 -13.77
C SER A 523 -2.10 6.30 -12.38
N LEU A 524 -1.38 5.86 -11.35
CA LEU A 524 -1.70 6.14 -9.95
C LEU A 524 -1.60 7.63 -9.59
N ASP A 525 -0.78 8.41 -10.31
CA ASP A 525 -0.71 9.87 -10.15
C ASP A 525 -1.99 10.58 -10.64
N GLN A 526 -2.61 10.05 -11.70
CA GLN A 526 -3.87 10.56 -12.26
C GLN A 526 -5.06 10.15 -11.39
N LEU A 527 -4.95 9.02 -10.69
CA LEU A 527 -5.95 8.53 -9.75
C LEU A 527 -5.88 9.24 -8.39
N PHE A 528 -4.67 9.58 -7.94
CA PHE A 528 -4.39 10.24 -6.67
C PHE A 528 -3.66 11.59 -6.87
N PRO A 529 -4.30 12.58 -7.53
CA PRO A 529 -3.66 13.86 -7.90
C PRO A 529 -3.39 14.79 -6.72
N ASP A 530 -3.97 14.50 -5.54
CA ASP A 530 -3.67 15.16 -4.26
C ASP A 530 -2.19 15.00 -3.87
N SER A 531 -1.57 13.92 -4.31
CA SER A 531 -0.14 13.62 -4.19
C SER A 531 0.83 14.71 -4.66
N ASN A 532 0.38 15.69 -5.46
CA ASN A 532 1.26 16.67 -6.11
C ASN A 532 1.01 18.14 -5.70
N GLN A 533 0.10 18.42 -4.74
CA GLN A 533 -0.29 19.80 -4.41
C GLN A 533 0.35 20.36 -3.14
N ASP A 534 0.56 19.52 -2.13
CA ASP A 534 1.25 19.89 -0.88
C ASP A 534 2.63 19.21 -0.78
N ARG A 535 3.40 19.51 0.28
CA ARG A 535 4.77 18.98 0.53
C ARG A 535 4.82 17.47 0.86
N GLU A 536 3.73 16.76 0.62
CA GLU A 536 3.44 15.47 1.21
C GLU A 536 3.96 14.29 0.38
N VAL A 537 4.41 13.22 1.05
CA VAL A 537 4.91 12.03 0.34
C VAL A 537 3.76 11.23 -0.27
N THR A 538 3.86 10.95 -1.57
CA THR A 538 2.84 10.23 -2.35
C THR A 538 2.81 8.76 -1.94
N PRO A 539 1.74 8.21 -1.32
CA PRO A 539 1.92 7.00 -0.52
C PRO A 539 2.01 5.70 -1.32
N ILE A 540 0.98 5.35 -2.11
CA ILE A 540 0.96 4.07 -2.85
C ILE A 540 1.75 4.18 -4.17
N GLU A 541 1.73 5.36 -4.79
CA GLU A 541 2.30 5.64 -6.10
C GLU A 541 3.83 5.45 -6.10
N ASN A 542 4.57 5.90 -5.08
CA ASN A 542 6.03 5.78 -4.99
C ASN A 542 6.60 4.36 -4.81
N ILE A 543 5.76 3.35 -4.53
CA ILE A 543 6.20 1.99 -4.16
C ILE A 543 5.70 0.87 -5.08
N CYS A 544 4.74 1.15 -5.95
CA CYS A 544 4.22 0.22 -6.93
C CYS A 544 4.83 0.52 -8.31
N MET A 545 5.42 -0.46 -8.97
CA MET A 545 5.76 -0.34 -10.38
C MET A 545 4.50 -0.49 -11.23
N GLU A 546 4.26 0.47 -12.14
CA GLU A 546 3.17 0.39 -13.09
C GLU A 546 3.47 -0.56 -14.24
N GLN A 547 2.71 -1.65 -14.31
CA GLN A 547 2.70 -2.59 -15.42
C GLN A 547 1.41 -2.37 -16.22
N GLY A 548 1.55 -1.87 -17.45
CA GLY A 548 0.44 -1.76 -18.38
C GLY A 548 -0.17 -3.13 -18.71
N VAL A 549 -1.50 -3.21 -18.74
CA VAL A 549 -2.28 -4.35 -19.23
C VAL A 549 -2.78 -4.00 -20.64
N PRO A 550 -2.07 -4.40 -21.71
CA PRO A 550 -2.38 -3.98 -23.08
C PRO A 550 -3.69 -4.60 -23.59
N ALA A 551 -4.31 -3.93 -24.57
CA ALA A 551 -5.36 -4.54 -25.38
C ALA A 551 -4.80 -5.71 -26.19
N TRP A 552 -5.64 -6.70 -26.50
CA TRP A 552 -5.22 -7.85 -27.31
C TRP A 552 -4.93 -7.43 -28.75
N THR A 553 -3.82 -7.91 -29.31
CA THR A 553 -3.47 -7.69 -30.72
C THR A 553 -4.38 -8.48 -31.65
N GLU A 554 -4.42 -8.12 -32.95
CA GLU A 554 -5.22 -8.87 -33.93
C GLU A 554 -4.88 -10.37 -33.94
N VAL A 555 -3.59 -10.70 -33.79
CA VAL A 555 -3.10 -12.08 -33.69
C VAL A 555 -3.66 -12.77 -32.45
N MET A 556 -3.56 -12.16 -31.26
CA MET A 556 -4.09 -12.74 -30.02
C MET A 556 -5.60 -12.97 -30.09
N CYS A 557 -6.36 -12.02 -30.66
CA CYS A 557 -7.81 -12.18 -30.83
C CYS A 557 -8.17 -13.31 -31.81
N ARG A 558 -7.41 -13.47 -32.91
CA ARG A 558 -7.57 -14.59 -33.85
C ARG A 558 -7.24 -15.92 -33.20
N GLU A 559 -6.10 -16.03 -32.51
CA GLU A 559 -5.69 -17.23 -31.79
C GLU A 559 -6.69 -17.61 -30.70
N PHE A 560 -7.23 -16.64 -29.94
CA PHE A 560 -8.26 -16.89 -28.94
C PHE A 560 -9.50 -17.56 -29.53
N ILE A 561 -10.02 -17.01 -30.63
CA ILE A 561 -11.18 -17.57 -31.35
C ILE A 561 -10.87 -18.98 -31.83
N ILE A 562 -9.73 -19.18 -32.50
CA ILE A 562 -9.31 -20.48 -33.02
C ILE A 562 -9.18 -21.53 -31.90
N ASN A 563 -8.63 -21.14 -30.74
CA ASN A 563 -8.39 -22.06 -29.63
C ASN A 563 -9.67 -22.35 -28.82
N ARG A 564 -10.59 -21.40 -28.66
CA ARG A 564 -11.92 -21.65 -28.07
C ARG A 564 -12.85 -22.43 -29.02
N LEU A 565 -12.64 -22.36 -30.34
CA LEU A 565 -13.30 -23.22 -31.34
C LEU A 565 -12.60 -24.58 -31.53
N ASN A 566 -11.46 -24.83 -30.87
CA ASN A 566 -10.71 -26.07 -31.03
C ASN A 566 -11.48 -27.23 -30.37
N GLY A 567 -11.88 -28.23 -31.17
CA GLY A 567 -12.80 -29.29 -30.75
C GLY A 567 -14.29 -28.92 -30.80
N SER A 568 -14.64 -27.70 -31.19
CA SER A 568 -16.04 -27.34 -31.49
C SER A 568 -16.48 -27.90 -32.85
N PRO A 569 -17.77 -28.29 -33.02
CA PRO A 569 -18.34 -28.56 -34.34
C PRO A 569 -18.41 -27.31 -35.26
N PHE A 570 -18.34 -26.10 -34.72
CA PHE A 570 -18.52 -24.85 -35.49
C PHE A 570 -17.18 -24.16 -35.77
N LYS A 571 -17.07 -23.52 -36.93
CA LYS A 571 -15.90 -22.74 -37.35
C LYS A 571 -16.35 -21.45 -38.00
N PHE A 572 -15.84 -20.32 -37.51
CA PHE A 572 -16.03 -19.01 -38.14
C PHE A 572 -15.08 -18.88 -39.35
N SER A 573 -15.51 -18.18 -40.39
CA SER A 573 -14.65 -17.84 -41.54
C SER A 573 -13.66 -16.72 -41.23
N ASP A 574 -12.60 -16.60 -42.03
CA ASP A 574 -11.62 -15.50 -41.89
C ASP A 574 -12.24 -14.10 -41.99
N GLN A 575 -13.37 -13.94 -42.69
CA GLN A 575 -14.10 -12.67 -42.77
C GLN A 575 -14.87 -12.39 -41.48
N GLU A 576 -15.56 -13.37 -40.90
CA GLU A 576 -16.25 -13.20 -39.61
C GLU A 576 -15.25 -12.95 -38.49
N ILE A 577 -14.14 -13.70 -38.46
CA ILE A 577 -13.04 -13.47 -37.51
C ILE A 577 -12.49 -12.05 -37.69
N ALA A 578 -12.22 -11.59 -38.91
CA ALA A 578 -11.76 -10.22 -39.15
C ALA A 578 -12.78 -9.15 -38.70
N GLN A 579 -14.09 -9.42 -38.83
CA GLN A 579 -15.14 -8.52 -38.34
C GLN A 579 -15.23 -8.51 -36.81
N LEU A 580 -15.18 -9.68 -36.15
CA LEU A 580 -15.18 -9.82 -34.69
C LEU A 580 -14.00 -9.08 -34.06
N VAL A 581 -12.78 -9.31 -34.56
CA VAL A 581 -11.56 -8.68 -34.03
C VAL A 581 -11.55 -7.17 -34.26
N LYS A 582 -12.01 -6.70 -35.43
CA LYS A 582 -12.16 -5.27 -35.70
C LYS A 582 -13.28 -4.63 -34.86
N GLY A 583 -14.34 -5.38 -34.57
CA GLY A 583 -15.48 -4.94 -33.78
C GLY A 583 -15.21 -4.90 -32.27
N SER A 584 -14.17 -5.58 -31.77
CA SER A 584 -13.80 -5.58 -30.35
C SER A 584 -12.76 -4.54 -29.94
N ASP A 585 -12.05 -3.92 -30.90
CA ASP A 585 -10.91 -3.01 -30.65
C ASP A 585 -9.85 -3.61 -29.67
N GLY A 586 -9.67 -4.93 -29.72
CA GLY A 586 -8.77 -5.65 -28.81
C GLY A 586 -9.28 -5.80 -27.36
N ASN A 587 -10.54 -5.43 -27.07
CA ASN A 587 -11.15 -5.69 -25.77
C ASN A 587 -11.56 -7.18 -25.62
N PRO A 588 -11.05 -7.90 -24.60
CA PRO A 588 -11.33 -9.34 -24.46
C PRO A 588 -12.80 -9.66 -24.18
N GLN A 589 -13.50 -8.86 -23.38
CA GLN A 589 -14.90 -9.13 -23.03
C GLN A 589 -15.84 -8.89 -24.22
N GLN A 590 -15.63 -7.81 -24.96
CA GLN A 590 -16.40 -7.48 -26.17
C GLN A 590 -16.17 -8.53 -27.27
N LEU A 591 -14.95 -9.05 -27.37
CA LEU A 591 -14.64 -10.20 -28.25
C LEU A 591 -15.39 -11.46 -27.80
N ILE A 592 -15.37 -11.80 -26.51
CA ILE A 592 -16.08 -12.97 -25.97
C ILE A 592 -17.59 -12.88 -26.22
N GLN A 593 -18.21 -11.73 -25.96
CA GLN A 593 -19.65 -11.51 -26.15
C GLN A 593 -20.07 -11.66 -27.63
N THR A 594 -19.36 -11.01 -28.54
CA THR A 594 -19.66 -11.10 -29.98
C THR A 594 -19.36 -12.49 -30.57
N CYS A 595 -18.33 -13.19 -30.08
CA CYS A 595 -18.07 -14.58 -30.45
C CYS A 595 -19.15 -15.54 -29.90
N HIS A 596 -19.62 -15.33 -28.67
CA HIS A 596 -20.71 -16.10 -28.06
C HIS A 596 -22.01 -15.97 -28.87
N GLU A 597 -22.37 -14.75 -29.28
CA GLU A 597 -23.53 -14.49 -30.13
C GLU A 597 -23.44 -15.23 -31.47
N LEU A 598 -22.32 -15.09 -32.19
CA LEU A 598 -22.11 -15.78 -33.47
C LEU A 598 -22.12 -17.31 -33.31
N TYR A 599 -21.49 -17.84 -32.26
CA TYR A 599 -21.50 -19.27 -31.95
C TYR A 599 -22.92 -19.82 -31.74
N ASN A 600 -23.80 -19.06 -31.07
CA ASN A 600 -25.18 -19.46 -30.88
C ASN A 600 -25.98 -19.42 -32.20
N GLN A 601 -25.69 -18.49 -33.12
CA GLN A 601 -26.27 -18.49 -34.47
C GLN A 601 -25.84 -19.73 -35.27
N TYR A 602 -24.56 -20.10 -35.21
CA TYR A 602 -24.08 -21.36 -35.78
C TYR A 602 -24.76 -22.58 -35.15
N ARG A 603 -24.91 -22.60 -33.81
CA ARG A 603 -25.56 -23.71 -33.07
C ARG A 603 -27.01 -23.94 -33.52
N MET A 604 -27.77 -22.87 -33.75
CA MET A 604 -29.15 -22.95 -34.22
C MET A 604 -29.26 -23.42 -35.69
N THR A 605 -28.17 -23.38 -36.45
CA THR A 605 -28.13 -23.70 -37.89
C THR A 605 -27.62 -25.12 -38.17
N TYR A 606 -27.01 -25.79 -37.20
CA TYR A 606 -26.29 -27.06 -37.40
C TYR A 606 -27.11 -28.32 -37.06
N THR A 607 -28.30 -28.16 -36.47
CA THR A 607 -29.14 -29.25 -35.94
C THR A 607 -29.71 -30.20 -37.00
N GLU A 608 -29.52 -29.93 -38.30
CA GLU A 608 -30.11 -30.68 -39.40
C GLU A 608 -29.14 -31.63 -40.14
N LEU A 609 -27.82 -31.63 -39.84
CA LEU A 609 -26.82 -32.26 -40.73
C LEU A 609 -25.90 -33.31 -40.08
N GLU A 610 -26.22 -34.57 -40.40
CA GLU A 610 -25.37 -35.76 -40.54
C GLU A 610 -24.54 -36.29 -39.35
N VAL A 611 -25.15 -37.27 -38.66
CA VAL A 611 -24.43 -38.43 -38.10
C VAL A 611 -23.75 -39.27 -39.21
N LYS A 612 -22.42 -39.50 -39.09
CA LYS A 612 -21.74 -40.77 -39.51
C LYS A 612 -20.26 -40.91 -39.06
N GLN A 613 -20.07 -41.85 -38.13
CA GLN A 613 -19.01 -42.87 -38.06
C GLN A 613 -17.53 -42.50 -37.72
N GLU A 614 -17.02 -43.22 -36.70
CA GLU A 614 -15.62 -43.39 -36.27
C GLU A 614 -15.03 -44.71 -36.90
N GLU A 615 -13.88 -45.33 -36.59
CA GLU A 615 -12.94 -45.34 -35.44
C GLU A 615 -11.61 -46.13 -35.77
N GLN A 616 -10.65 -46.24 -34.81
CA GLN A 616 -9.62 -47.32 -34.61
C GLN A 616 -8.34 -47.44 -35.51
N VAL A 617 -7.16 -47.98 -35.09
CA VAL A 617 -6.45 -48.13 -33.76
C VAL A 617 -4.92 -48.47 -33.93
N SER A 618 -4.11 -48.53 -32.85
CA SER A 618 -2.63 -48.37 -32.74
C SER A 618 -1.64 -49.61 -32.71
N GLN A 619 -0.31 -49.34 -32.70
CA GLN A 619 0.76 -49.79 -31.70
C GLN A 619 2.04 -50.67 -32.04
N THR A 620 3.16 -50.35 -31.32
CA THR A 620 4.25 -51.21 -30.66
C THR A 620 5.64 -51.70 -31.24
N THR A 621 6.74 -50.99 -30.86
CA THR A 621 8.01 -51.38 -30.08
C THR A 621 9.13 -52.44 -30.41
N LYS A 622 10.40 -52.10 -29.98
CA LYS A 622 11.47 -52.86 -29.19
C LYS A 622 12.83 -53.35 -29.80
N LEU A 623 13.90 -53.44 -28.94
CA LEU A 623 15.34 -53.81 -29.24
C LEU A 623 16.18 -54.24 -27.97
N PRO A 624 17.19 -55.17 -28.01
CA PRO A 624 18.01 -55.58 -26.82
C PRO A 624 19.59 -55.83 -27.10
N PRO A 625 20.44 -56.71 -26.44
CA PRO A 625 21.76 -56.27 -25.84
C PRO A 625 23.06 -57.23 -25.77
N LYS A 626 24.20 -56.73 -25.18
CA LYS A 626 25.11 -57.34 -24.13
C LYS A 626 26.46 -58.17 -24.34
N LEU A 627 27.42 -57.96 -23.39
CA LEU A 627 28.46 -58.86 -22.75
C LEU A 627 29.93 -58.99 -23.35
N PRO A 628 30.95 -59.69 -22.74
CA PRO A 628 31.84 -59.17 -21.65
C PRO A 628 33.36 -59.60 -21.62
N HIS A 629 34.10 -59.15 -20.57
CA HIS A 629 35.17 -59.82 -19.77
C HIS A 629 36.62 -59.28 -19.67
N GLY A 630 37.10 -59.41 -18.42
CA GLY A 630 38.43 -59.09 -17.88
C GLY A 630 38.27 -58.47 -16.48
N ALA A 631 39.29 -58.48 -15.61
CA ALA A 631 39.15 -57.98 -14.23
C ALA A 631 40.14 -56.84 -13.84
N GLU A 632 41.46 -57.06 -13.89
CA GLU A 632 42.43 -56.06 -13.39
C GLU A 632 43.13 -55.30 -14.53
N LYS A 633 43.80 -55.99 -15.46
CA LYS A 633 44.27 -55.37 -16.71
C LYS A 633 43.10 -54.79 -17.52
N PHE A 634 41.90 -55.38 -17.40
CA PHE A 634 40.68 -54.79 -17.93
C PHE A 634 40.19 -53.59 -17.11
N THR A 635 40.32 -53.54 -15.78
CA THR A 635 40.01 -52.31 -15.03
C THR A 635 40.96 -51.18 -15.41
N MET A 636 42.26 -51.44 -15.52
CA MET A 636 43.24 -50.45 -15.97
C MET A 636 42.97 -50.00 -17.41
N MET A 637 42.80 -50.95 -18.34
CA MET A 637 42.47 -50.64 -19.75
C MET A 637 41.04 -50.08 -19.92
N SER A 638 40.09 -50.36 -19.03
CA SER A 638 38.73 -49.78 -19.10
C SER A 638 38.72 -48.37 -18.54
N ILE A 639 39.51 -48.08 -17.50
CA ILE A 639 39.70 -46.71 -17.00
C ILE A 639 40.43 -45.89 -18.06
N LEU A 640 41.53 -46.41 -18.63
CA LEU A 640 42.23 -45.75 -19.74
C LEU A 640 41.34 -45.62 -21.00
N ALA A 641 40.55 -46.62 -21.36
CA ALA A 641 39.61 -46.51 -22.48
C ALA A 641 38.43 -45.56 -22.19
N GLN A 642 37.94 -45.47 -20.95
CA GLN A 642 36.97 -44.45 -20.53
C GLN A 642 37.59 -43.05 -20.63
N PHE A 643 38.85 -42.91 -20.23
CA PHE A 643 39.57 -41.64 -20.33
C PHE A 643 39.82 -41.24 -21.79
N GLN A 644 40.18 -42.20 -22.64
CA GLN A 644 40.36 -42.03 -24.09
C GLN A 644 39.02 -41.79 -24.83
N GLN A 645 37.90 -42.26 -24.28
CA GLN A 645 36.56 -41.96 -24.79
C GLN A 645 36.08 -40.55 -24.41
N ALA A 646 36.46 -40.03 -23.24
CA ALA A 646 36.16 -38.66 -22.82
C ALA A 646 36.95 -37.65 -23.68
N LYS A 647 36.23 -36.93 -24.56
CA LYS A 647 36.78 -35.99 -25.55
C LYS A 647 36.51 -34.53 -25.22
N THR A 648 35.51 -34.28 -24.39
CA THR A 648 35.08 -32.95 -23.92
C THR A 648 35.28 -32.83 -22.42
N ALA A 649 35.47 -31.61 -21.91
CA ALA A 649 35.65 -31.39 -20.47
C ALA A 649 34.42 -31.82 -19.63
N SER A 650 33.22 -31.81 -20.21
CA SER A 650 32.00 -32.34 -19.58
C SER A 650 32.04 -33.85 -19.40
N GLU A 651 32.54 -34.60 -20.40
CA GLU A 651 32.76 -36.04 -20.27
C GLU A 651 33.86 -36.34 -19.25
N ILE A 652 34.94 -35.55 -19.23
CA ILE A 652 36.02 -35.68 -18.24
C ILE A 652 35.48 -35.48 -16.81
N ALA A 653 34.68 -34.43 -16.57
CA ALA A 653 34.05 -34.17 -15.27
C ALA A 653 33.03 -35.26 -14.84
N ALA A 654 32.46 -35.99 -15.80
CA ALA A 654 31.51 -37.07 -15.57
C ALA A 654 32.17 -38.42 -15.22
N LEU A 655 33.51 -38.55 -15.33
CA LEU A 655 34.24 -39.78 -15.02
C LEU A 655 34.16 -40.11 -13.52
N GLY A 656 33.34 -41.10 -13.17
CA GLY A 656 33.17 -41.58 -11.80
C GLY A 656 34.36 -42.39 -11.31
N ILE A 657 35.30 -41.73 -10.60
CA ILE A 657 36.48 -42.39 -10.03
C ILE A 657 36.08 -43.30 -8.84
N ASN A 658 36.17 -44.61 -9.03
CA ASN A 658 36.23 -45.55 -7.93
C ASN A 658 37.63 -45.56 -7.31
N LYS A 659 37.73 -45.79 -6.00
CA LYS A 659 39.00 -45.77 -5.24
C LYS A 659 40.06 -46.66 -5.90
N PHE A 660 41.20 -46.08 -6.24
CA PHE A 660 42.36 -46.83 -6.75
C PHE A 660 42.86 -47.84 -5.69
N PRO A 661 43.20 -49.10 -6.06
CA PRO A 661 43.81 -50.05 -5.14
C PRO A 661 45.21 -49.58 -4.68
N ILE A 662 45.66 -50.10 -3.53
CA ILE A 662 46.81 -49.55 -2.79
C ILE A 662 48.14 -50.26 -3.11
N ASP A 663 48.12 -51.55 -3.46
CA ASP A 663 49.30 -52.34 -3.86
C ASP A 663 49.09 -52.91 -5.27
N LEU A 664 49.89 -52.47 -6.26
CA LEU A 664 49.64 -52.76 -7.69
C LEU A 664 50.93 -52.93 -8.53
N LEU A 665 50.84 -53.78 -9.57
CA LEU A 665 51.97 -54.26 -10.39
C LEU A 665 52.66 -53.21 -11.29
N HIS A 666 52.03 -52.07 -11.57
CA HIS A 666 52.59 -51.00 -12.42
C HIS A 666 52.51 -49.62 -11.72
N PRO A 667 53.33 -49.36 -10.68
CA PRO A 667 53.16 -48.21 -9.80
C PRO A 667 53.29 -46.85 -10.51
N ILE A 668 54.07 -46.77 -11.60
CA ILE A 668 54.25 -45.52 -12.38
C ILE A 668 53.01 -45.23 -13.24
N THR A 669 52.39 -46.25 -13.84
CA THR A 669 51.11 -46.12 -14.54
C THR A 669 49.99 -45.71 -13.57
N TRP A 670 49.92 -46.31 -12.38
CA TRP A 670 48.92 -45.94 -11.37
C TRP A 670 49.16 -44.53 -10.78
N LYS A 671 50.41 -44.06 -10.68
CA LYS A 671 50.75 -42.66 -10.37
C LYS A 671 50.21 -41.69 -11.43
N ALA A 672 50.28 -42.05 -12.72
CA ALA A 672 49.66 -41.26 -13.80
C ALA A 672 48.13 -41.29 -13.72
N MET A 673 47.52 -42.43 -13.39
CA MET A 673 46.07 -42.55 -13.20
C MET A 673 45.56 -41.78 -11.97
N GLN A 674 46.34 -41.70 -10.89
CA GLN A 674 46.05 -40.81 -9.75
C GLN A 674 46.06 -39.33 -10.16
N ARG A 675 47.05 -38.89 -10.95
CA ARG A 675 47.08 -37.52 -11.50
C ARG A 675 45.92 -37.25 -12.45
N PHE A 676 45.55 -38.17 -13.35
CA PHE A 676 44.32 -38.05 -14.13
C PHE A 676 43.08 -37.95 -13.23
N GLY A 677 43.08 -38.61 -12.06
CA GLY A 677 42.06 -38.43 -11.03
C GLY A 677 41.99 -37.02 -10.45
N HIS A 678 43.14 -36.36 -10.25
CA HIS A 678 43.18 -34.93 -9.91
C HIS A 678 42.69 -34.05 -11.05
N VAL A 679 43.07 -34.34 -12.30
CA VAL A 679 42.57 -33.63 -13.50
C VAL A 679 41.06 -33.73 -13.59
N ILE A 680 40.46 -34.92 -13.44
CA ILE A 680 39.00 -35.10 -13.36
C ILE A 680 38.41 -34.28 -12.22
N SER A 681 39.02 -34.30 -11.03
CA SER A 681 38.52 -33.56 -9.87
C SER A 681 38.52 -32.05 -10.12
N ASP A 682 39.61 -31.49 -10.63
CA ASP A 682 39.72 -30.06 -10.93
C ASP A 682 38.88 -29.64 -12.14
N THR A 683 38.71 -30.53 -13.14
CA THR A 683 37.77 -30.33 -14.26
C THR A 683 36.32 -30.34 -13.77
N LYS A 684 36.00 -31.19 -12.79
CA LYS A 684 34.69 -31.23 -12.14
C LYS A 684 34.45 -30.02 -11.24
N THR A 685 35.48 -29.50 -10.57
CA THR A 685 35.42 -28.21 -9.87
C THR A 685 35.23 -27.06 -10.87
N ALA A 686 35.91 -27.06 -12.02
CA ALA A 686 35.72 -26.06 -13.08
C ALA A 686 34.32 -26.15 -13.73
N ALA A 687 33.80 -27.36 -13.95
CA ALA A 687 32.45 -27.59 -14.48
C ALA A 687 31.34 -27.19 -13.50
N GLY A 688 31.55 -27.44 -12.21
CA GLY A 688 30.62 -27.08 -11.12
C GLY A 688 30.84 -25.69 -10.51
N SER A 689 31.72 -24.86 -11.08
CA SER A 689 32.00 -23.49 -10.64
C SER A 689 31.47 -22.49 -11.66
N ALA A 690 30.40 -21.76 -11.32
CA ALA A 690 29.85 -20.72 -12.19
C ALA A 690 30.74 -19.48 -12.31
N SER A 691 31.58 -19.17 -11.30
CA SER A 691 32.51 -18.03 -11.39
C SER A 691 33.54 -18.26 -12.49
N ARG A 692 33.53 -17.39 -13.51
CA ARG A 692 34.45 -17.38 -14.66
C ARG A 692 35.93 -17.43 -14.21
N THR A 693 36.27 -16.66 -13.18
CA THR A 693 37.63 -16.58 -12.59
C THR A 693 38.04 -17.88 -11.91
N SER A 694 37.15 -18.46 -11.10
CA SER A 694 37.39 -19.74 -10.41
C SER A 694 37.46 -20.92 -11.40
N LYS A 695 36.63 -20.88 -12.44
CA LYS A 695 36.63 -21.85 -13.55
C LYS A 695 37.95 -21.81 -14.33
N ALA A 696 38.40 -20.62 -14.73
CA ALA A 696 39.71 -20.43 -15.37
C ALA A 696 40.87 -20.87 -14.46
N PHE A 697 40.82 -20.57 -13.16
CA PHE A 697 41.83 -21.01 -12.19
C PHE A 697 41.88 -22.54 -12.06
N SER A 698 40.73 -23.19 -11.91
CA SER A 698 40.63 -24.67 -11.82
C SER A 698 41.07 -25.37 -13.11
N SER A 699 40.68 -24.88 -14.29
CA SER A 699 41.14 -25.41 -15.57
C SER A 699 42.67 -25.28 -15.72
N ASN A 700 43.26 -24.17 -15.28
CA ASN A 700 44.71 -24.00 -15.30
C ASN A 700 45.45 -24.97 -14.34
N ARG A 701 44.86 -25.32 -13.19
CA ARG A 701 45.41 -26.41 -12.34
C ARG A 701 45.33 -27.77 -13.03
N ALA A 702 44.19 -28.09 -13.64
CA ALA A 702 43.99 -29.33 -14.39
C ALA A 702 45.00 -29.48 -15.56
N LEU A 703 45.27 -28.39 -16.29
CA LEU A 703 46.32 -28.34 -17.31
C LEU A 703 47.73 -28.53 -16.72
N GLY A 704 47.99 -28.01 -15.52
CA GLY A 704 49.23 -28.26 -14.77
C GLY A 704 49.42 -29.72 -14.37
N GLU A 705 48.37 -30.40 -13.91
CA GLU A 705 48.44 -31.84 -13.60
C GLU A 705 48.64 -32.71 -14.85
N LEU A 706 48.10 -32.31 -16.01
CA LEU A 706 48.41 -32.96 -17.29
C LEU A 706 49.88 -32.76 -17.71
N GLN A 707 50.45 -31.56 -17.53
CA GLN A 707 51.88 -31.33 -17.78
C GLN A 707 52.74 -32.17 -16.84
N ASN A 708 52.38 -32.23 -15.55
CA ASN A 708 53.06 -33.06 -14.55
C ASN A 708 53.08 -34.56 -14.91
N ILE A 709 52.19 -35.08 -15.76
CA ILE A 709 52.23 -36.46 -16.28
C ILE A 709 53.25 -36.59 -17.42
N LEU A 710 53.35 -35.60 -18.31
CA LEU A 710 54.32 -35.60 -19.41
C LEU A 710 55.77 -35.58 -18.89
N ASP A 711 56.02 -34.88 -17.80
CA ASP A 711 57.37 -34.69 -17.23
C ASP A 711 58.04 -36.01 -16.73
N TYR A 712 57.29 -37.11 -16.62
CA TYR A 712 57.83 -38.46 -16.35
C TYR A 712 57.24 -39.56 -17.27
N ILE A 713 56.69 -39.19 -18.44
CA ILE A 713 56.03 -40.14 -19.34
C ILE A 713 56.98 -41.22 -19.87
N ASP A 714 58.28 -40.92 -19.96
CA ASP A 714 59.31 -41.86 -20.39
C ASP A 714 59.64 -42.96 -19.37
N ASP A 715 59.18 -42.85 -18.13
CA ASP A 715 59.24 -43.91 -17.11
C ASP A 715 58.02 -44.86 -17.18
N VAL A 716 56.97 -44.52 -17.96
CA VAL A 716 55.76 -45.35 -18.11
C VAL A 716 56.04 -46.53 -19.06
N PRO A 717 55.57 -47.76 -18.75
CA PRO A 717 55.74 -48.92 -19.62
C PRO A 717 55.29 -48.66 -21.08
N GLU A 718 56.09 -49.14 -22.03
CA GLU A 718 55.92 -48.91 -23.48
C GLU A 718 54.52 -49.29 -24.00
N ALA A 719 53.92 -50.35 -23.43
CA ALA A 719 52.57 -50.82 -23.79
C ALA A 719 51.41 -49.91 -23.33
N GLU A 720 51.67 -48.95 -22.45
CA GLU A 720 50.69 -48.04 -21.85
C GLU A 720 50.97 -46.56 -22.20
N ARG A 721 52.25 -46.22 -22.42
CA ARG A 721 52.74 -44.86 -22.71
C ARG A 721 51.96 -44.15 -23.83
N GLY A 722 51.81 -44.81 -24.98
CA GLY A 722 51.14 -44.22 -26.14
C GLY A 722 49.66 -43.88 -25.91
N VAL A 723 48.95 -44.70 -25.13
CA VAL A 723 47.54 -44.45 -24.76
C VAL A 723 47.44 -43.28 -23.78
N ILE A 724 48.35 -43.22 -22.80
CA ILE A 724 48.40 -42.12 -21.83
C ILE A 724 48.77 -40.80 -22.52
N GLU A 725 49.72 -40.79 -23.45
CA GLU A 725 50.04 -39.63 -24.26
C GLU A 725 48.86 -39.12 -25.10
N GLU A 726 48.09 -40.03 -25.71
CA GLU A 726 46.91 -39.67 -26.49
C GLU A 726 45.82 -39.04 -25.59
N ILE A 727 45.55 -39.63 -24.42
CA ILE A 727 44.65 -39.08 -23.41
C ILE A 727 45.11 -37.68 -22.97
N VAL A 728 46.40 -37.50 -22.64
CA VAL A 728 46.92 -36.18 -22.24
C VAL A 728 46.73 -35.14 -23.35
N LYS A 729 47.02 -35.48 -24.62
CA LYS A 729 46.86 -34.56 -25.75
C LYS A 729 45.38 -34.21 -25.98
N GLN A 730 44.49 -35.20 -25.92
CA GLN A 730 43.05 -35.02 -26.05
C GLN A 730 42.45 -34.15 -24.93
N TRP A 731 42.78 -34.46 -23.66
CA TRP A 731 42.28 -33.73 -22.50
C TRP A 731 42.88 -32.32 -22.38
N ARG A 732 44.14 -32.13 -22.78
CA ARG A 732 44.77 -30.80 -22.84
C ARG A 732 44.01 -29.90 -23.80
N ASN A 733 43.62 -30.40 -24.98
CA ASN A 733 42.79 -29.64 -25.91
C ASN A 733 41.42 -29.35 -25.29
N ALA A 734 40.71 -30.37 -24.78
CA ALA A 734 39.39 -30.21 -24.16
C ALA A 734 39.37 -29.22 -22.96
N LEU A 735 40.48 -29.06 -22.23
CA LEU A 735 40.62 -28.12 -21.12
C LEU A 735 41.12 -26.73 -21.54
N LEU A 736 41.89 -26.64 -22.63
CA LEU A 736 42.16 -25.34 -23.29
C LEU A 736 40.88 -24.80 -23.91
N ASP A 737 40.06 -25.66 -24.52
CA ASP A 737 38.69 -25.35 -24.94
C ASP A 737 37.88 -24.90 -23.72
N MET A 738 37.76 -25.69 -22.65
CA MET A 738 37.03 -25.26 -21.43
C MET A 738 37.52 -23.91 -20.83
N ALA A 739 38.81 -23.60 -20.93
CA ALA A 739 39.39 -22.33 -20.45
C ALA A 739 39.14 -21.14 -21.41
N THR A 740 38.91 -21.39 -22.70
CA THR A 740 38.64 -20.37 -23.73
C THR A 740 37.15 -20.20 -24.02
N SER A 741 36.38 -21.29 -23.98
CA SER A 741 34.91 -21.35 -23.93
C SER A 741 34.30 -20.74 -22.66
N GLY A 742 35.07 -19.96 -21.90
CA GLY A 742 34.55 -18.92 -21.00
C GLY A 742 33.84 -17.76 -21.74
N GLY A 743 33.68 -17.84 -23.06
CA GLY A 743 32.82 -16.97 -23.88
C GLY A 743 31.41 -17.53 -24.16
N GLU A 744 31.20 -18.85 -24.08
CA GLU A 744 29.91 -19.49 -24.41
C GLU A 744 29.56 -20.59 -23.40
N GLN A 745 29.02 -20.20 -22.24
CA GLN A 745 27.97 -21.03 -21.64
C GLN A 745 26.68 -20.69 -22.36
N THR A 746 26.12 -21.67 -23.08
CA THR A 746 24.76 -21.56 -23.62
C THR A 746 23.82 -21.36 -22.43
N ILE A 747 23.23 -20.17 -22.31
CA ILE A 747 22.34 -19.86 -21.18
C ILE A 747 21.03 -20.62 -21.43
N THR A 748 20.82 -21.74 -20.73
CA THR A 748 19.70 -22.66 -20.97
C THR A 748 18.41 -22.29 -20.24
N THR A 749 18.45 -21.32 -19.35
CA THR A 749 17.33 -20.85 -18.52
C THR A 749 17.39 -19.33 -18.35
N PRO A 750 16.25 -18.62 -18.22
CA PRO A 750 16.23 -17.19 -17.95
C PRO A 750 17.18 -16.77 -16.82
N VAL A 751 17.96 -15.72 -17.08
CA VAL A 751 18.92 -15.17 -16.12
C VAL A 751 18.14 -14.44 -15.03
N GLN A 752 18.37 -14.77 -13.76
CA GLN A 752 17.77 -14.00 -12.66
C GLN A 752 18.29 -12.56 -12.70
N ASN A 753 17.37 -11.61 -12.65
CA ASN A 753 17.68 -10.20 -12.71
C ASN A 753 18.28 -9.75 -11.36
N PRO A 754 19.56 -9.35 -11.29
CA PRO A 754 20.20 -9.03 -10.02
C PRO A 754 19.95 -7.58 -9.58
N TYR A 755 19.43 -6.75 -10.50
CA TYR A 755 19.27 -5.32 -10.29
C TYR A 755 18.00 -5.01 -9.50
N ILE A 756 18.14 -4.11 -8.52
CA ILE A 756 17.06 -3.70 -7.63
C ILE A 756 16.69 -2.26 -7.96
N VAL A 757 15.42 -2.04 -8.28
CA VAL A 757 14.90 -0.73 -8.68
C VAL A 757 13.88 -0.27 -7.64
N GLY A 758 13.95 1.01 -7.23
CA GLY A 758 13.05 1.59 -6.23
C GLY A 758 13.38 1.22 -4.77
N ASP A 759 13.40 -0.07 -4.43
CA ASP A 759 13.65 -0.60 -3.07
C ASP A 759 15.13 -0.40 -2.64
N PRO A 760 15.46 -0.21 -1.34
CA PRO A 760 16.85 -0.03 -0.89
C PRO A 760 17.74 -1.26 -1.09
N VAL A 761 18.95 -1.03 -1.60
CA VAL A 761 19.93 -2.06 -1.96
C VAL A 761 20.74 -2.47 -0.74
N GLU A 762 20.91 -3.78 -0.50
CA GLU A 762 21.62 -4.33 0.66
C GLU A 762 22.60 -5.46 0.29
N GLY A 763 23.67 -5.62 1.07
CA GLY A 763 24.65 -6.70 0.90
C GLY A 763 25.55 -6.50 -0.31
N ASN A 764 25.89 -7.58 -1.02
CA ASN A 764 26.89 -7.57 -2.10
C ASN A 764 26.54 -6.66 -3.29
N LEU A 765 25.25 -6.32 -3.47
CA LEU A 765 24.75 -5.39 -4.49
C LEU A 765 25.04 -3.91 -4.14
N PHE A 766 25.41 -3.62 -2.89
CA PHE A 766 25.73 -2.26 -2.43
C PHE A 766 27.20 -1.95 -2.72
N VAL A 767 27.44 -1.14 -3.75
CA VAL A 767 28.76 -0.86 -4.34
C VAL A 767 28.95 0.66 -4.52
N GLY A 768 30.17 1.16 -4.33
CA GLY A 768 30.54 2.52 -4.74
C GLY A 768 30.15 3.62 -3.77
N ARG A 769 30.04 3.28 -2.49
CA ARG A 769 29.68 4.16 -1.37
C ARG A 769 30.69 4.10 -0.21
N GLU A 770 31.89 3.63 -0.51
CA GLU A 770 33.01 3.50 0.44
C GLU A 770 33.55 4.87 0.87
N ASP A 771 33.24 5.92 0.12
CA ASP A 771 33.49 7.34 0.42
C ASP A 771 32.61 7.85 1.57
N VAL A 772 31.30 7.56 1.52
CA VAL A 772 30.35 7.92 2.57
C VAL A 772 30.51 6.99 3.78
N LEU A 773 30.63 5.68 3.57
CA LEU A 773 30.79 4.73 4.67
C LEU A 773 32.05 5.00 5.50
N ARG A 774 33.17 5.39 4.88
CA ARG A 774 34.38 5.77 5.63
C ARG A 774 34.17 7.03 6.48
N GLN A 775 33.47 8.04 5.95
CA GLN A 775 33.13 9.23 6.75
C GLN A 775 32.25 8.86 7.96
N LEU A 776 31.31 7.93 7.80
CA LEU A 776 30.51 7.42 8.92
C LEU A 776 31.37 6.63 9.93
N GLU A 777 32.32 5.80 9.48
CA GLU A 777 33.28 5.10 10.34
C GLU A 777 34.18 6.07 11.14
N GLU A 778 34.73 7.08 10.48
CA GLU A 778 35.54 8.14 11.09
C GLU A 778 34.74 8.92 12.17
N LEU A 779 33.48 9.26 11.89
CA LEU A 779 32.63 10.07 12.77
C LEU A 779 31.93 9.28 13.90
N TRP A 780 31.76 7.98 13.76
CA TRP A 780 31.06 7.13 14.74
C TRP A 780 31.97 6.22 15.57
N LEU A 781 33.13 5.82 15.05
CA LEU A 781 34.04 4.89 15.74
C LEU A 781 35.46 5.45 15.98
N MET A 782 35.97 6.37 15.16
CA MET A 782 37.33 6.90 15.31
C MET A 782 37.41 8.23 16.11
N GLY A 783 36.29 8.93 16.28
CA GLY A 783 36.20 10.18 17.05
C GLY A 783 36.23 9.98 18.57
N GLN A 784 36.67 11.01 19.31
CA GLN A 784 36.63 11.00 20.80
C GLN A 784 35.21 11.04 21.38
N GLN A 785 34.24 11.51 20.60
CA GLN A 785 32.81 11.50 20.92
C GLN A 785 32.06 11.24 19.62
N MET A 786 31.05 10.36 19.66
CA MET A 786 30.17 10.08 18.53
C MET A 786 29.50 11.36 18.01
N GLN A 787 29.58 11.59 16.70
CA GLN A 787 28.93 12.72 16.03
C GLN A 787 27.61 12.32 15.39
N SER A 788 26.58 13.16 15.52
CA SER A 788 25.36 13.05 14.74
C SER A 788 25.58 13.56 13.31
N VAL A 789 24.89 12.97 12.33
CA VAL A 789 25.08 13.27 10.89
C VAL A 789 23.75 13.51 10.17
N VAL A 790 23.80 14.22 9.04
CA VAL A 790 22.70 14.29 8.06
C VAL A 790 23.19 13.83 6.69
N LEU A 791 22.64 12.73 6.20
CA LEU A 791 22.79 12.26 4.82
C LEU A 791 21.77 13.00 3.93
N TYR A 792 22.21 13.98 3.17
CA TYR A 792 21.35 14.77 2.29
C TYR A 792 21.63 14.51 0.81
N GLY A 793 20.66 14.86 -0.04
CA GLY A 793 20.74 14.70 -1.49
C GLY A 793 19.42 14.25 -2.09
N HIS A 794 19.33 14.34 -3.42
CA HIS A 794 18.10 14.13 -4.17
C HIS A 794 17.40 12.78 -3.87
N ARG A 795 16.10 12.69 -4.19
CA ARG A 795 15.36 11.42 -4.22
C ARG A 795 16.11 10.35 -5.05
N ARG A 796 16.04 9.09 -4.58
CA ARG A 796 16.65 7.89 -5.19
C ARG A 796 18.21 7.90 -5.33
N MET A 797 18.94 8.68 -4.53
CA MET A 797 20.43 8.62 -4.46
C MET A 797 21.00 7.52 -3.54
N GLY A 798 20.14 6.72 -2.89
CA GLY A 798 20.56 5.58 -2.07
C GLY A 798 20.89 5.91 -0.60
N LYS A 799 20.38 7.03 -0.07
CA LYS A 799 20.52 7.43 1.35
C LYS A 799 20.10 6.30 2.31
N THR A 800 18.90 5.75 2.12
CA THR A 800 18.39 4.58 2.85
C THR A 800 19.29 3.35 2.72
N SER A 801 19.81 3.08 1.51
CA SER A 801 20.74 1.97 1.27
C SER A 801 22.03 2.15 2.09
N ILE A 802 22.56 3.36 2.19
CA ILE A 802 23.73 3.66 3.04
C ILE A 802 23.40 3.37 4.51
N LEU A 803 22.28 3.89 5.04
CA LEU A 803 21.88 3.66 6.44
C LEU A 803 21.75 2.17 6.77
N ARG A 804 21.13 1.36 5.90
CA ARG A 804 20.91 -0.07 6.16
C ARG A 804 22.18 -0.93 6.04
N ASN A 805 23.15 -0.53 5.21
CA ASN A 805 24.42 -1.25 5.11
C ASN A 805 25.46 -0.77 6.13
N ALA A 806 25.39 0.49 6.60
CA ALA A 806 26.34 1.02 7.57
C ALA A 806 26.44 0.14 8.84
N ALA A 807 25.31 -0.39 9.33
CA ALA A 807 25.27 -1.34 10.45
C ALA A 807 26.12 -2.62 10.24
N LYS A 808 26.24 -3.07 8.99
CA LYS A 808 26.96 -4.30 8.60
C LYS A 808 28.43 -4.02 8.23
N THR A 809 28.74 -2.80 7.79
CA THR A 809 30.02 -2.45 7.18
C THR A 809 30.91 -1.56 8.05
N VAL A 810 30.35 -0.71 8.92
CA VAL A 810 31.12 0.28 9.70
C VAL A 810 31.86 -0.35 10.89
N GLY A 811 31.27 -1.32 11.61
CA GLY A 811 32.02 -2.06 12.63
C GLY A 811 31.17 -2.79 13.66
N ALA A 812 31.74 -3.83 14.28
CA ALA A 812 31.02 -4.76 15.16
C ALA A 812 30.54 -4.18 16.50
N GLY A 813 31.03 -3.01 16.91
CA GLY A 813 30.56 -2.27 18.11
C GLY A 813 29.36 -1.35 17.85
N LEU A 814 29.00 -1.12 16.58
CA LEU A 814 27.91 -0.21 16.23
C LEU A 814 26.55 -0.90 16.31
N ARG A 815 25.66 -0.41 17.19
CA ARG A 815 24.22 -0.69 17.15
C ARG A 815 23.55 0.42 16.36
N LEU A 816 22.97 0.10 15.20
CA LEU A 816 22.20 1.05 14.40
C LEU A 816 20.72 0.66 14.41
N VAL A 817 19.88 1.58 14.87
CA VAL A 817 18.42 1.47 14.85
C VAL A 817 17.91 2.26 13.66
N TYR A 818 17.31 1.59 12.69
CA TYR A 818 16.75 2.23 11.49
C TYR A 818 15.26 2.50 11.68
N VAL A 819 14.89 3.78 11.73
CA VAL A 819 13.52 4.27 11.86
C VAL A 819 13.14 4.97 10.55
N ASN A 820 12.17 4.41 9.83
CA ASN A 820 11.64 5.03 8.63
C ASN A 820 10.39 5.86 8.99
N MET A 821 10.44 7.18 8.81
CA MET A 821 9.35 8.07 9.21
C MET A 821 8.06 7.85 8.42
N LEU A 822 8.13 7.25 7.22
CA LEU A 822 6.94 6.93 6.43
C LEU A 822 6.15 5.72 6.96
N ARG A 823 6.72 4.91 7.86
CA ARG A 823 5.93 3.98 8.71
C ARG A 823 5.12 4.70 9.79
N SER A 824 5.50 5.94 10.09
CA SER A 824 4.80 6.88 10.97
C SER A 824 4.16 8.02 10.18
N ALA A 825 3.83 7.79 8.89
CA ALA A 825 3.25 8.83 8.05
C ALA A 825 1.89 9.30 8.62
N SER A 826 1.04 8.36 9.05
CA SER A 826 -0.17 8.62 9.83
C SER A 826 0.11 8.85 11.34
N ALA A 827 1.18 9.56 11.68
CA ALA A 827 1.39 10.07 13.04
C ALA A 827 0.53 11.31 13.27
N GLU A 828 -0.15 11.36 14.41
CA GLU A 828 -1.03 12.48 14.78
C GLU A 828 -0.56 13.17 16.07
N SER A 829 0.57 12.70 16.64
CA SER A 829 1.10 13.14 17.92
C SER A 829 2.62 12.97 18.04
N ILE A 830 3.21 13.51 19.11
CA ILE A 830 4.58 13.19 19.53
C ILE A 830 4.72 11.73 19.99
N SER A 831 3.70 11.20 20.68
CA SER A 831 3.67 9.81 21.16
C SER A 831 3.84 8.83 20.00
N ASP A 832 3.21 9.12 18.86
CA ASP A 832 3.31 8.33 17.64
C ASP A 832 4.74 8.16 17.10
N VAL A 833 5.54 9.23 17.13
CA VAL A 833 6.92 9.25 16.63
C VAL A 833 7.85 8.54 17.61
N LEU A 834 7.71 8.84 18.91
CA LEU A 834 8.54 8.21 19.94
C LEU A 834 8.23 6.72 20.08
N LEU A 835 6.98 6.31 19.93
CA LEU A 835 6.56 4.90 19.91
C LEU A 835 7.26 4.13 18.78
N ALA A 836 7.30 4.67 17.55
CA ALA A 836 8.01 4.04 16.43
C ALA A 836 9.53 3.94 16.65
N ILE A 837 10.15 4.98 17.24
CA ILE A 837 11.57 4.94 17.63
C ILE A 837 11.81 3.87 18.70
N THR A 838 10.94 3.76 19.72
CA THR A 838 11.09 2.77 20.80
C THR A 838 10.78 1.33 20.37
N ASP A 839 9.91 1.10 19.39
CA ASP A 839 9.63 -0.22 18.83
C ASP A 839 10.85 -0.78 18.06
N GLU A 840 11.48 0.02 17.20
CA GLU A 840 12.68 -0.42 16.46
C GLU A 840 13.91 -0.51 17.41
N LEU A 841 14.01 0.35 18.43
CA LEU A 841 14.98 0.18 19.55
C LEU A 841 14.78 -1.16 20.26
N ALA A 842 13.54 -1.51 20.60
CA ALA A 842 13.20 -2.77 21.26
C ALA A 842 13.62 -3.98 20.43
N ALA A 843 13.35 -3.94 19.12
CA ALA A 843 13.70 -5.00 18.18
C ALA A 843 15.21 -5.16 18.01
N VAL A 844 15.96 -4.07 17.77
CA VAL A 844 17.42 -4.11 17.54
C VAL A 844 18.21 -4.46 18.81
N MET A 845 17.76 -3.97 19.96
CA MET A 845 18.40 -4.26 21.25
C MET A 845 17.91 -5.55 21.91
N ASN A 846 16.91 -6.24 21.32
CA ASN A 846 16.28 -7.46 21.83
C ASN A 846 15.80 -7.33 23.30
N VAL A 847 15.06 -6.25 23.58
CA VAL A 847 14.47 -5.93 24.89
C VAL A 847 12.97 -5.65 24.72
N PRO A 848 12.13 -5.81 25.77
CA PRO A 848 10.72 -5.44 25.65
C PRO A 848 10.56 -3.92 25.38
N PRO A 849 9.57 -3.51 24.55
CA PRO A 849 9.21 -2.10 24.36
C PRO A 849 8.65 -1.47 25.64
N PRO A 850 8.51 -0.12 25.71
CA PRO A 850 7.78 0.54 26.81
C PRO A 850 6.28 0.19 26.78
N SER A 851 5.56 0.53 27.84
CA SER A 851 4.09 0.42 27.85
C SER A 851 3.48 1.48 26.94
N ASP A 852 2.51 1.08 26.10
CA ASP A 852 1.77 2.01 25.24
C ASP A 852 0.97 3.03 26.06
N GLU A 853 0.44 2.62 27.21
CA GLU A 853 -0.29 3.51 28.14
C GLU A 853 0.65 4.56 28.74
N GLU A 854 1.87 4.17 29.13
CA GLU A 854 2.89 5.10 29.64
C GLU A 854 3.46 6.01 28.53
N MET A 855 3.54 5.50 27.29
CA MET A 855 3.97 6.27 26.12
C MET A 855 2.90 7.30 25.71
N MET A 856 1.62 6.96 25.76
CA MET A 856 0.55 7.93 25.49
C MET A 856 0.40 8.95 26.62
N ALA A 857 0.60 8.55 27.88
CA ALA A 857 0.45 9.44 29.04
C ALA A 857 1.64 10.39 29.29
N GLN A 858 2.90 9.95 29.09
CA GLN A 858 4.11 10.75 29.34
C GLN A 858 5.20 10.52 28.28
N PRO A 859 4.93 10.76 26.98
CA PRO A 859 5.73 10.29 25.83
C PRO A 859 7.24 10.57 25.92
N MET A 860 7.63 11.84 26.07
CA MET A 860 9.04 12.23 26.20
C MET A 860 9.72 11.51 27.38
N ARG A 861 9.11 11.54 28.57
CA ARG A 861 9.70 10.97 29.78
C ARG A 861 9.80 9.43 29.71
N THR A 862 8.79 8.78 29.15
CA THR A 862 8.80 7.32 28.93
C THR A 862 9.92 6.94 27.97
N CYS A 863 10.11 7.71 26.89
CA CYS A 863 11.23 7.56 25.96
C CYS A 863 12.59 7.82 26.64
N ASP A 864 12.76 8.92 27.38
CA ASP A 864 13.99 9.26 28.13
C ASP A 864 14.41 8.13 29.08
N CYS A 865 13.48 7.65 29.92
CA CYS A 865 13.73 6.56 30.86
C CYS A 865 14.07 5.25 30.15
N TYR A 866 13.41 4.96 29.03
CA TYR A 866 13.62 3.76 28.23
C TYR A 866 14.98 3.76 27.51
N LEU A 867 15.29 4.85 26.80
CA LEU A 867 16.55 5.01 26.08
C LEU A 867 17.74 5.10 27.02
N LYS A 868 17.61 5.79 28.17
CA LYS A 868 18.63 5.76 29.22
C LYS A 868 18.87 4.34 29.72
N ARG A 869 17.83 3.56 29.99
CA ARG A 869 17.96 2.14 30.41
C ARG A 869 18.69 1.30 29.35
N ILE A 870 18.52 1.58 28.06
CA ILE A 870 19.31 0.93 27.00
C ILE A 870 20.77 1.34 27.08
N LEU A 871 21.06 2.64 27.14
CA LEU A 871 22.42 3.20 27.16
C LEU A 871 23.24 2.76 28.39
N ASP A 872 22.60 2.70 29.56
CA ASP A 872 23.19 2.23 30.83
C ASP A 872 23.57 0.72 30.77
N ASN A 873 23.04 -0.04 29.80
CA ASN A 873 23.36 -1.47 29.58
C ASN A 873 24.30 -1.73 28.37
N LEU A 874 24.70 -0.70 27.61
CA LEU A 874 25.66 -0.87 26.50
C LEU A 874 27.07 -1.12 27.03
N SER A 875 27.80 -2.05 26.40
CA SER A 875 29.23 -2.27 26.67
C SER A 875 30.05 -1.00 26.41
N ASN A 876 31.27 -0.91 26.96
CA ASN A 876 32.10 0.29 26.78
C ASN A 876 32.58 0.48 25.33
N ASP A 877 32.69 -0.61 24.58
CA ASP A 877 33.07 -0.63 23.18
C ASP A 877 31.83 -0.66 22.23
N GLU A 878 30.62 -0.51 22.79
CA GLU A 878 29.37 -0.41 22.02
C GLU A 878 28.83 1.02 21.97
N THR A 879 28.36 1.42 20.78
CA THR A 879 27.72 2.71 20.52
C THR A 879 26.37 2.53 19.83
N LEU A 880 25.51 3.53 19.91
CA LEU A 880 24.12 3.49 19.43
C LEU A 880 23.84 4.68 18.51
N ILE A 881 23.54 4.37 17.24
CA ILE A 881 23.01 5.34 16.26
C ILE A 881 21.52 5.11 16.09
N ILE A 882 20.72 6.17 16.30
CA ILE A 882 19.32 6.21 15.89
C ILE A 882 19.25 6.88 14.52
N ALA A 883 19.06 6.09 13.47
CA ALA A 883 18.93 6.57 12.11
C ALA A 883 17.46 6.88 11.79
N ILE A 884 17.18 8.12 11.40
CA ILE A 884 15.83 8.62 11.09
C ILE A 884 15.79 8.99 9.60
N ASP A 885 15.12 8.14 8.82
CA ASP A 885 15.02 8.23 7.36
C ASP A 885 13.70 8.88 6.95
N GLU A 886 13.73 9.71 5.90
CA GLU A 886 12.65 10.60 5.46
C GLU A 886 12.32 11.68 6.54
N PHE A 887 13.36 12.35 7.03
CA PHE A 887 13.31 13.37 8.10
C PHE A 887 12.37 14.55 7.79
N GLU A 888 12.17 14.89 6.52
CA GLU A 888 11.22 15.90 6.04
C GLU A 888 9.79 15.66 6.57
N LYS A 889 9.39 14.42 6.85
CA LYS A 889 8.08 14.12 7.47
C LYS A 889 7.95 14.69 8.89
N ILE A 890 9.05 14.96 9.61
CA ILE A 890 9.00 15.66 10.90
C ILE A 890 8.70 17.15 10.71
N GLU A 891 9.23 17.79 9.65
CA GLU A 891 8.87 19.18 9.30
C GLU A 891 7.41 19.26 8.84
N GLU A 892 6.94 18.33 8.00
CA GLU A 892 5.53 18.23 7.59
C GLU A 892 4.57 18.11 8.79
N LEU A 893 4.93 17.30 9.80
CA LEU A 893 4.15 17.15 11.03
C LEU A 893 4.19 18.40 11.94
N ILE A 894 5.25 19.22 11.89
CA ILE A 894 5.33 20.50 12.60
C ILE A 894 4.52 21.58 11.86
N ASP A 895 4.66 21.68 10.53
CA ASP A 895 3.92 22.63 9.68
C ASP A 895 2.41 22.37 9.74
N THR A 896 1.98 21.10 9.85
CA THR A 896 0.57 20.72 10.03
C THR A 896 0.09 20.78 11.50
N GLY A 897 0.94 21.19 12.44
CA GLY A 897 0.59 21.38 13.86
C GLY A 897 0.40 20.09 14.69
N LYS A 898 0.69 18.91 14.12
CA LYS A 898 0.63 17.60 14.79
C LYS A 898 1.82 17.36 15.74
N LEU A 899 2.94 18.04 15.48
CA LEU A 899 4.11 18.14 16.37
C LEU A 899 4.33 19.59 16.77
N ALA A 900 4.73 19.80 18.03
CA ALA A 900 5.19 21.11 18.48
C ALA A 900 6.64 21.37 18.01
N PRO A 901 7.01 22.61 17.61
CA PRO A 901 8.36 22.93 17.14
C PRO A 901 9.49 22.65 18.15
N ASP A 902 9.19 22.59 19.45
CA ASP A 902 10.15 22.24 20.50
C ASP A 902 10.56 20.76 20.48
N PHE A 903 9.89 19.91 19.71
CA PHE A 903 10.31 18.53 19.45
C PHE A 903 11.74 18.43 18.90
N ILE A 904 12.18 19.39 18.09
CA ILE A 904 13.57 19.46 17.61
C ILE A 904 14.55 19.76 18.75
N ALA A 905 14.15 20.60 19.72
CA ALA A 905 14.94 20.85 20.92
C ALA A 905 14.96 19.61 21.86
N TYR A 906 13.90 18.82 21.89
CA TYR A 906 13.88 17.52 22.58
C TYR A 906 14.84 16.50 21.94
N LEU A 907 14.80 16.33 20.61
CA LEU A 907 15.77 15.48 19.88
C LEU A 907 17.22 15.92 20.14
N ARG A 908 17.48 17.23 20.22
CA ARG A 908 18.78 17.79 20.63
C ARG A 908 19.17 17.39 22.06
N GLY A 909 18.22 17.36 22.99
CA GLY A 909 18.42 16.87 24.35
C GLY A 909 18.85 15.40 24.39
N LEU A 910 18.24 14.55 23.56
CA LEU A 910 18.61 13.15 23.44
C LEU A 910 20.06 12.98 22.95
N VAL A 911 20.50 13.72 21.92
CA VAL A 911 21.90 13.73 21.45
C VAL A 911 22.89 14.04 22.57
N GLN A 912 22.50 14.90 23.54
CA GLN A 912 23.35 15.30 24.66
C GLN A 912 23.30 14.35 25.88
N MET A 913 22.44 13.33 25.86
CA MET A 913 22.24 12.43 27.01
C MET A 913 23.42 11.47 27.28
N SER A 914 24.16 11.05 26.25
CA SER A 914 25.28 10.11 26.39
C SER A 914 26.29 10.22 25.24
N PRO A 915 27.61 10.17 25.49
CA PRO A 915 28.62 10.14 24.43
C PRO A 915 28.63 8.84 23.61
N LYS A 916 27.87 7.81 24.04
CA LYS A 916 27.62 6.57 23.28
C LYS A 916 26.43 6.67 22.31
N LEU A 917 25.69 7.78 22.30
CA LEU A 917 24.50 7.98 21.47
C LEU A 917 24.78 9.03 20.37
N GLY A 918 24.30 8.74 19.16
CA GLY A 918 24.24 9.71 18.07
C GLY A 918 23.01 9.47 17.19
N PHE A 919 22.74 10.41 16.29
CA PHE A 919 21.63 10.32 15.35
C PHE A 919 22.14 10.42 13.90
N ALA A 920 21.45 9.73 12.98
CA ALA A 920 21.74 9.76 11.56
C ALA A 920 20.48 10.10 10.78
N PHE A 921 20.30 11.38 10.46
CA PHE A 921 19.15 11.86 9.70
C PHE A 921 19.38 11.62 8.21
N ALA A 922 18.36 11.20 7.48
CA ALA A 922 18.39 11.15 6.03
C ALA A 922 17.13 11.81 5.46
N GLY A 923 17.32 12.68 4.47
CA GLY A 923 16.24 13.45 3.87
C GLY A 923 16.65 14.16 2.60
N LEU A 924 15.72 14.78 1.89
CA LEU A 924 15.94 15.41 0.60
C LEU A 924 16.88 16.62 0.69
N HIS A 925 16.55 17.54 1.59
CA HIS A 925 17.24 18.80 1.78
C HIS A 925 18.46 18.67 2.70
N THR A 926 19.43 19.58 2.55
CA THR A 926 20.29 19.92 3.69
C THR A 926 19.45 20.57 4.78
N LEU A 927 19.78 20.33 6.04
CA LEU A 927 19.21 21.06 7.17
C LEU A 927 19.23 22.60 6.96
N GLU A 928 20.27 23.16 6.34
CA GLU A 928 20.39 24.59 5.96
C GLU A 928 19.26 25.14 5.05
N GLU A 929 18.49 24.28 4.40
CA GLU A 929 17.41 24.65 3.48
C GLU A 929 16.02 24.54 4.10
N MET A 930 15.91 23.97 5.31
CA MET A 930 14.66 23.87 6.06
C MET A 930 14.39 25.23 6.73
N THR A 931 13.38 25.94 6.23
CA THR A 931 13.33 27.43 6.27
C THR A 931 12.95 28.06 7.62
N GLN A 932 13.12 27.36 8.75
CA GLN A 932 12.62 27.81 10.05
C GLN A 932 13.69 27.91 11.15
N ASP A 933 13.69 29.04 11.86
CA ASP A 933 14.68 29.40 12.89
C ASP A 933 14.80 28.39 14.04
N TYR A 934 13.78 27.57 14.30
CA TYR A 934 13.81 26.59 15.39
C TYR A 934 14.84 25.47 15.16
N PHE A 935 15.26 25.21 13.91
CA PHE A 935 16.32 24.24 13.64
C PHE A 935 17.74 24.81 13.84
N ASN A 936 17.95 26.14 13.83
CA ASN A 936 19.28 26.75 13.94
C ASN A 936 20.13 26.26 15.14
N PRO A 937 19.56 26.07 16.36
CA PRO A 937 20.30 25.51 17.49
C PRO A 937 20.72 24.04 17.30
N PHE A 938 19.99 23.28 16.48
CA PHE A 938 20.24 21.87 16.19
C PHE A 938 21.38 21.68 15.17
N PHE A 939 21.43 22.53 14.14
CA PHE A 939 22.44 22.51 13.07
C PHE A 939 23.87 22.46 13.61
N ALA A 940 24.18 23.26 14.63
CA ALA A 940 25.52 23.35 15.24
C ALA A 940 25.99 22.06 15.98
N SER A 941 25.18 21.00 15.97
CA SER A 941 25.46 19.71 16.61
C SER A 941 25.35 18.50 15.65
N VAL A 942 25.25 18.73 14.33
CA VAL A 942 25.05 17.67 13.33
C VAL A 942 25.90 17.93 12.08
N ILE A 943 26.60 16.92 11.58
CA ILE A 943 27.52 17.05 10.43
C ILE A 943 26.82 16.69 9.11
N PRO A 944 26.73 17.61 8.12
CA PRO A 944 26.11 17.32 6.83
C PRO A 944 27.05 16.54 5.90
N ILE A 945 26.53 15.49 5.25
CA ILE A 945 27.25 14.62 4.31
C ILE A 945 26.41 14.50 3.03
N LYS A 946 26.97 14.94 1.89
CA LYS A 946 26.28 14.88 0.58
C LYS A 946 26.35 13.48 -0.02
N VAL A 947 25.20 12.89 -0.34
CA VAL A 947 25.08 11.63 -1.08
C VAL A 947 24.89 11.93 -2.57
N GLY A 948 26.01 12.13 -3.28
CA GLY A 948 26.05 12.41 -4.73
C GLY A 948 25.91 11.17 -5.62
N PHE A 949 26.18 11.33 -6.92
CA PHE A 949 26.11 10.24 -7.91
C PHE A 949 27.25 9.20 -7.71
N LEU A 950 27.14 8.02 -8.32
CA LEU A 950 28.21 7.01 -8.35
C LEU A 950 29.33 7.42 -9.30
N GLN A 951 30.56 7.04 -8.97
CA GLN A 951 31.72 7.21 -9.85
C GLN A 951 31.71 6.19 -11.00
N PRO A 952 32.40 6.44 -12.14
CA PRO A 952 32.42 5.50 -13.27
C PRO A 952 32.82 4.07 -12.88
N GLY A 953 33.89 3.92 -12.09
CA GLY A 953 34.33 2.61 -11.62
C GLY A 953 33.29 1.85 -10.78
N ALA A 954 32.48 2.57 -10.00
CA ALA A 954 31.40 1.99 -9.22
C ALA A 954 30.24 1.53 -10.11
N VAL A 955 29.87 2.32 -11.13
CA VAL A 955 28.87 1.94 -12.15
C VAL A 955 29.32 0.70 -12.91
N HIS A 956 30.59 0.65 -13.33
CA HIS A 956 31.14 -0.50 -14.03
C HIS A 956 31.16 -1.75 -13.15
N GLN A 957 31.53 -1.63 -11.86
CA GLN A 957 31.49 -2.75 -10.92
C GLN A 957 30.05 -3.22 -10.64
N LEU A 958 29.11 -2.30 -10.43
CA LEU A 958 27.69 -2.59 -10.17
C LEU A 958 27.05 -3.35 -11.35
N LEU A 959 27.39 -3.00 -12.59
CA LEU A 959 26.83 -3.62 -13.80
C LEU A 959 27.56 -4.92 -14.19
N ALA A 960 28.90 -4.92 -14.23
CA ALA A 960 29.66 -6.10 -14.65
C ALA A 960 29.82 -7.16 -13.54
N ASN A 961 29.57 -6.80 -12.27
CA ASN A 961 29.64 -7.72 -11.13
C ASN A 961 28.67 -7.33 -10.00
N PRO A 962 27.34 -7.41 -10.22
CA PRO A 962 26.34 -7.22 -9.16
C PRO A 962 26.39 -8.33 -8.07
N GLY A 963 27.15 -9.40 -8.31
CA GLY A 963 27.32 -10.52 -7.39
C GLY A 963 26.40 -11.71 -7.69
N GLY A 964 26.69 -12.85 -7.05
CA GLY A 964 26.04 -14.12 -7.35
C GLY A 964 26.58 -14.77 -8.64
N GLU A 965 25.81 -15.68 -9.22
CA GLU A 965 26.14 -16.36 -10.49
C GLU A 965 25.56 -15.58 -11.68
N PHE A 966 26.00 -14.34 -11.89
CA PHE A 966 25.57 -13.54 -13.02
C PHE A 966 26.22 -14.04 -14.32
N LEU A 967 25.40 -14.41 -15.31
CA LEU A 967 25.81 -15.10 -16.54
C LEU A 967 25.97 -14.18 -17.76
N LEU A 968 25.68 -12.88 -17.60
CA LEU A 968 25.76 -11.87 -18.66
C LEU A 968 26.93 -10.92 -18.38
N ASP A 969 27.47 -10.34 -19.44
CA ASP A 969 28.64 -9.46 -19.42
C ASP A 969 28.32 -8.15 -20.16
N TYR A 970 29.19 -7.15 -20.08
CA TYR A 970 29.00 -5.86 -20.74
C TYR A 970 30.22 -5.49 -21.56
N ASP A 971 30.00 -5.11 -22.82
CA ASP A 971 31.08 -4.54 -23.63
C ASP A 971 31.48 -3.17 -23.06
N ARG A 972 32.76 -2.82 -23.12
CA ARG A 972 33.27 -1.65 -22.38
C ARG A 972 32.60 -0.34 -22.82
N ALA A 973 32.38 -0.19 -24.12
CA ALA A 973 31.68 0.96 -24.68
C ALA A 973 30.20 1.04 -24.24
N ALA A 974 29.57 -0.09 -23.92
CA ALA A 974 28.23 -0.12 -23.36
C ALA A 974 28.23 0.42 -21.91
N LEU A 975 29.20 0.01 -21.07
CA LEU A 975 29.37 0.57 -19.72
C LEU A 975 29.66 2.08 -19.76
N ASP A 976 30.60 2.49 -20.62
CA ASP A 976 30.95 3.91 -20.81
C ASP A 976 29.72 4.73 -21.27
N LEU A 977 28.85 4.18 -22.14
CA LEU A 977 27.59 4.82 -22.55
C LEU A 977 26.55 4.86 -21.42
N ILE A 978 26.35 3.77 -20.67
CA ILE A 978 25.40 3.76 -19.53
C ILE A 978 25.81 4.84 -18.53
N TYR A 979 27.11 5.00 -18.24
CA TYR A 979 27.59 6.10 -17.41
C TYR A 979 27.30 7.48 -18.02
N GLN A 980 27.46 7.69 -19.33
CA GLN A 980 27.13 8.96 -19.99
C GLN A 980 25.63 9.29 -19.94
N LEU A 981 24.77 8.27 -20.05
CA LEU A 981 23.30 8.43 -20.03
C LEU A 981 22.77 8.72 -18.63
N THR A 982 23.29 8.04 -17.61
CA THR A 982 22.84 8.18 -16.21
C THR A 982 23.66 9.21 -15.40
N SER A 983 24.84 9.61 -15.87
CA SER A 983 25.89 10.30 -15.08
C SER A 983 26.24 9.59 -13.75
N GLY A 984 25.96 8.28 -13.64
CA GLY A 984 26.11 7.53 -12.40
C GLY A 984 24.97 7.71 -11.39
N GLN A 985 23.81 8.23 -11.81
CA GLN A 985 22.61 8.25 -10.96
C GLN A 985 22.24 6.79 -10.58
N PRO A 986 22.16 6.43 -9.28
CA PRO A 986 22.10 5.02 -8.87
C PRO A 986 20.87 4.25 -9.38
N TYR A 987 19.70 4.86 -9.30
CA TYR A 987 18.42 4.25 -9.68
C TYR A 987 18.31 4.06 -11.20
N LEU A 988 18.71 5.04 -12.00
CA LEU A 988 18.74 4.90 -13.45
C LEU A 988 19.79 3.88 -13.91
N THR A 989 20.92 3.79 -13.21
CA THR A 989 21.95 2.76 -13.51
C THR A 989 21.40 1.35 -13.25
N GLN A 990 20.75 1.14 -12.10
CA GLN A 990 20.03 -0.12 -11.80
C GLN A 990 18.92 -0.39 -12.83
N LEU A 991 18.12 0.62 -13.21
CA LEU A 991 17.02 0.48 -14.18
C LEU A 991 17.50 0.09 -15.59
N VAL A 992 18.60 0.67 -16.07
CA VAL A 992 19.18 0.28 -17.38
C VAL A 992 19.69 -1.16 -17.33
N GLY A 993 20.40 -1.55 -16.27
CA GLY A 993 20.81 -2.95 -16.05
C GLY A 993 19.60 -3.90 -16.02
N PHE A 994 18.58 -3.54 -15.25
CA PHE A 994 17.34 -4.31 -15.09
C PHE A 994 16.64 -4.56 -16.43
N GLN A 995 16.47 -3.50 -17.24
CA GLN A 995 15.81 -3.62 -18.55
C GLN A 995 16.65 -4.38 -19.58
N LEU A 996 17.98 -4.29 -19.53
CA LEU A 996 18.86 -5.08 -20.40
C LEU A 996 18.70 -6.58 -20.12
N VAL A 997 18.68 -7.01 -18.84
CA VAL A 997 18.47 -8.43 -18.48
C VAL A 997 17.06 -8.90 -18.83
N ARG A 998 16.02 -8.10 -18.55
CA ARG A 998 14.63 -8.40 -18.95
C ARG A 998 14.48 -8.53 -20.46
N ARG A 999 15.10 -7.63 -21.24
CA ARG A 999 15.13 -7.67 -22.71
C ARG A 999 15.86 -8.91 -23.24
N TYR A 1000 17.03 -9.25 -22.69
CA TYR A 1000 17.75 -10.47 -23.04
C TYR A 1000 16.87 -11.71 -22.81
N ASN A 1001 16.27 -11.80 -21.62
CA ASN A 1001 15.41 -12.91 -21.24
C ASN A 1001 14.21 -13.09 -22.18
N ASN A 1002 13.59 -11.98 -22.63
CA ASN A 1002 12.49 -12.00 -23.58
C ASN A 1002 12.96 -12.46 -24.99
N LEU A 1003 14.02 -11.85 -25.52
CA LEU A 1003 14.53 -12.16 -26.86
C LEU A 1003 14.97 -13.63 -26.99
N VAL A 1004 15.67 -14.16 -25.99
CA VAL A 1004 16.22 -15.52 -26.01
C VAL A 1004 15.16 -16.57 -25.65
N PHE A 1005 14.45 -16.43 -24.53
CA PHE A 1005 13.60 -17.50 -23.99
C PHE A 1005 12.12 -17.41 -24.36
N GLU A 1006 11.64 -16.27 -24.86
CA GLU A 1006 10.25 -16.11 -25.32
C GLU A 1006 10.16 -16.01 -26.84
N GLN A 1007 11.06 -15.25 -27.46
CA GLN A 1007 11.08 -15.08 -28.92
C GLN A 1007 12.01 -16.05 -29.66
N GLY A 1008 12.78 -16.88 -28.93
CA GLY A 1008 13.67 -17.89 -29.50
C GLY A 1008 14.79 -17.33 -30.37
N ARG A 1009 15.19 -16.06 -30.18
CA ARG A 1009 16.25 -15.42 -30.95
C ARG A 1009 17.61 -15.68 -30.32
N GLU A 1010 18.59 -16.04 -31.13
CA GLU A 1010 19.99 -16.02 -30.70
C GLU A 1010 20.40 -14.57 -30.36
N GLN A 1011 21.03 -14.39 -29.20
CA GLN A 1011 21.59 -13.12 -28.74
C GLN A 1011 22.91 -13.34 -28.00
N SER A 1012 23.81 -12.36 -28.11
CA SER A 1012 25.06 -12.30 -27.35
C SER A 1012 24.79 -12.27 -25.85
N ALA A 1013 25.54 -13.04 -25.07
CA ALA A 1013 25.56 -12.91 -23.60
C ALA A 1013 26.33 -11.66 -23.11
N ILE A 1014 26.89 -10.88 -24.04
CA ILE A 1014 27.57 -9.60 -23.80
C ILE A 1014 26.70 -8.47 -24.35
N PHE A 1015 26.27 -7.54 -23.48
CA PHE A 1015 25.50 -6.36 -23.86
C PHE A 1015 26.33 -5.33 -24.62
N THR A 1016 25.78 -4.81 -25.72
CA THR A 1016 26.44 -3.85 -26.61
C THR A 1016 25.85 -2.44 -26.48
N VAL A 1017 26.52 -1.46 -27.09
CA VAL A 1017 26.02 -0.08 -27.25
C VAL A 1017 24.60 -0.05 -27.85
N ALA A 1018 24.33 -0.90 -28.85
CA ALA A 1018 23.02 -0.96 -29.50
C ALA A 1018 21.90 -1.48 -28.58
N ASP A 1019 22.22 -2.35 -27.63
CA ASP A 1019 21.25 -2.83 -26.63
C ASP A 1019 20.91 -1.73 -25.64
N VAL A 1020 21.91 -0.96 -25.20
CA VAL A 1020 21.73 0.20 -24.31
C VAL A 1020 20.90 1.29 -25.00
N ASP A 1021 21.22 1.65 -26.25
CA ASP A 1021 20.44 2.62 -27.02
C ASP A 1021 19.00 2.13 -27.26
N THR A 1022 18.79 0.84 -27.56
CA THR A 1022 17.43 0.30 -27.74
C THR A 1022 16.62 0.37 -26.44
N VAL A 1023 17.21 0.02 -25.29
CA VAL A 1023 16.54 0.13 -23.98
C VAL A 1023 16.27 1.59 -23.59
N THR A 1024 17.21 2.50 -23.83
CA THR A 1024 17.12 3.89 -23.35
C THR A 1024 16.45 4.86 -24.33
N THR A 1025 15.93 4.35 -25.44
CA THR A 1025 15.02 5.07 -26.36
C THR A 1025 13.59 4.52 -26.32
N ASP A 1026 13.34 3.41 -25.62
CA ASP A 1026 12.02 2.81 -25.46
C ASP A 1026 11.11 3.66 -24.54
N PRO A 1027 9.88 4.02 -24.94
CA PRO A 1027 8.92 4.68 -24.06
C PRO A 1027 8.63 3.92 -22.74
N GLU A 1028 8.71 2.59 -22.73
CA GLU A 1028 8.49 1.79 -21.51
C GLU A 1028 9.58 2.06 -20.46
N PHE A 1029 10.82 2.36 -20.88
CA PHE A 1029 11.90 2.76 -19.97
C PHE A 1029 11.57 4.07 -19.25
N PHE A 1030 11.00 5.05 -19.97
CA PHE A 1030 10.60 6.32 -19.38
C PHE A 1030 9.36 6.20 -18.48
N GLN A 1031 8.45 5.28 -18.78
CA GLN A 1031 7.31 4.96 -17.91
C GLN A 1031 7.76 4.29 -16.61
N LEU A 1032 8.64 3.28 -16.67
CA LEU A 1032 9.15 2.58 -15.47
C LEU A 1032 10.16 3.44 -14.68
N GLY A 1033 10.86 4.36 -15.34
CA GLY A 1033 11.70 5.37 -14.70
C GLY A 1033 10.94 6.58 -14.13
N ARG A 1034 9.62 6.67 -14.34
CA ARG A 1034 8.82 7.89 -14.14
C ARG A 1034 9.05 8.59 -12.80
N TYR A 1035 9.03 7.85 -11.69
CA TYR A 1035 9.19 8.38 -10.32
C TYR A 1035 10.50 9.15 -10.08
N TYR A 1036 11.55 8.87 -10.87
CA TYR A 1036 12.76 9.68 -10.84
C TYR A 1036 12.57 10.98 -11.66
N PHE A 1037 12.05 10.88 -12.89
CA PHE A 1037 11.95 12.02 -13.79
C PHE A 1037 10.91 13.06 -13.33
N THR A 1038 9.71 12.64 -12.91
CA THR A 1038 8.71 13.53 -12.30
C THR A 1038 9.24 14.09 -10.99
N GLY A 1039 9.80 13.25 -10.11
CA GLY A 1039 10.36 13.66 -8.82
C GLY A 1039 11.41 14.78 -8.92
N VAL A 1040 12.26 14.80 -9.95
CA VAL A 1040 13.20 15.91 -10.21
C VAL A 1040 12.48 17.16 -10.73
N TRP A 1041 11.54 16.98 -11.66
CA TRP A 1041 10.78 18.08 -12.27
C TRP A 1041 9.82 18.79 -11.30
N ASP A 1042 9.24 18.06 -10.36
CA ASP A 1042 8.28 18.58 -9.37
C ASP A 1042 9.00 19.25 -8.20
N GLN A 1043 10.13 18.70 -7.73
CA GLN A 1043 11.02 19.39 -6.79
C GLN A 1043 11.51 20.74 -7.35
N ALA A 1044 11.90 20.78 -8.63
CA ALA A 1044 12.28 22.02 -9.32
C ALA A 1044 11.12 23.04 -9.45
N GLY A 1045 9.86 22.61 -9.31
CA GLY A 1045 8.71 23.51 -9.27
C GLY A 1045 8.44 24.13 -7.89
N LEU A 1046 8.78 23.42 -6.81
CA LEU A 1046 8.46 23.78 -5.43
C LEU A 1046 9.53 24.69 -4.77
N ASP A 1047 10.81 24.50 -5.11
CA ASP A 1047 11.92 25.21 -4.46
C ASP A 1047 12.05 26.69 -4.88
N VAL A 1048 12.15 26.95 -6.19
CA VAL A 1048 12.35 28.28 -6.80
C VAL A 1048 11.69 28.23 -8.19
N PRO A 1049 10.61 29.00 -8.47
CA PRO A 1049 9.80 28.85 -9.69
C PRO A 1049 10.61 28.96 -10.99
N GLU A 1050 11.69 29.75 -11.00
CA GLU A 1050 12.56 29.98 -12.15
C GLU A 1050 13.42 28.76 -12.56
N GLN A 1051 13.49 27.70 -11.75
CA GLN A 1051 14.20 26.46 -12.13
C GLN A 1051 13.55 25.71 -13.29
N ARG A 1052 12.22 25.61 -13.32
CA ARG A 1052 11.51 24.95 -14.44
C ARG A 1052 11.77 25.63 -15.80
N PRO A 1053 11.68 26.98 -15.93
CA PRO A 1053 12.14 27.70 -17.13
C PRO A 1053 13.59 27.38 -17.54
N VAL A 1054 14.53 27.27 -16.60
CA VAL A 1054 15.92 26.87 -16.89
C VAL A 1054 16.01 25.46 -17.45
N LEU A 1055 15.33 24.48 -16.83
CA LEU A 1055 15.32 23.10 -17.31
C LEU A 1055 14.66 22.97 -18.69
N THR A 1056 13.54 23.66 -18.92
CA THR A 1056 12.87 23.74 -20.23
C THR A 1056 13.79 24.32 -21.30
N ALA A 1057 14.51 25.41 -20.99
CA ALA A 1057 15.45 26.05 -21.91
C ALA A 1057 16.69 25.20 -22.20
N LEU A 1058 17.14 24.35 -21.27
CA LEU A 1058 18.27 23.44 -21.45
C LEU A 1058 17.91 22.13 -22.16
N ALA A 1059 16.66 21.67 -22.09
CA ALA A 1059 16.27 20.36 -22.63
C ALA A 1059 16.59 20.13 -24.13
N PRO A 1060 16.46 21.12 -25.05
CA PRO A 1060 16.84 20.94 -26.44
C PRO A 1060 18.36 20.87 -26.71
N HIS A 1061 19.20 21.21 -25.73
CA HIS A 1061 20.64 21.45 -25.91
C HIS A 1061 21.48 20.42 -25.13
N PRO A 1062 21.91 19.30 -25.74
CA PRO A 1062 22.67 18.24 -25.05
C PRO A 1062 24.03 18.72 -24.51
N ASP A 1063 24.71 19.61 -25.24
CA ASP A 1063 25.97 20.23 -24.80
C ASP A 1063 25.75 21.35 -23.76
N GLY A 1064 24.50 21.80 -23.56
CA GLY A 1064 24.15 22.94 -22.72
C GLY A 1064 24.21 24.31 -23.41
N LEU A 1065 23.84 25.36 -22.69
CA LEU A 1065 23.82 26.77 -23.15
C LEU A 1065 24.79 27.64 -22.37
N SER A 1066 25.28 28.73 -22.97
CA SER A 1066 25.99 29.76 -22.21
C SER A 1066 25.04 30.44 -21.21
N LEU A 1067 25.57 31.04 -20.13
CA LEU A 1067 24.72 31.72 -19.14
C LEU A 1067 23.92 32.88 -19.75
N ASP A 1068 24.46 33.58 -20.74
CA ASP A 1068 23.78 34.68 -21.43
C ASP A 1068 22.66 34.18 -22.37
N ASP A 1069 22.94 33.14 -23.16
CA ASP A 1069 21.94 32.50 -24.03
C ASP A 1069 20.81 31.86 -23.21
N LEU A 1070 21.16 31.26 -22.07
CA LEU A 1070 20.21 30.66 -21.13
C LEU A 1070 19.33 31.72 -20.45
N ALA A 1071 19.89 32.85 -20.02
CA ALA A 1071 19.12 33.97 -19.47
C ALA A 1071 18.09 34.49 -20.48
N HIS A 1072 18.51 34.66 -21.74
CA HIS A 1072 17.64 35.10 -22.84
C HIS A 1072 16.54 34.07 -23.14
N THR A 1073 16.91 32.78 -23.22
CA THR A 1073 16.00 31.68 -23.61
C THR A 1073 14.97 31.37 -22.52
N ALA A 1074 15.40 31.28 -21.26
CA ALA A 1074 14.52 31.12 -20.11
C ALA A 1074 13.76 32.41 -19.73
N ARG A 1075 14.09 33.55 -20.35
CA ARG A 1075 13.53 34.90 -20.11
C ARG A 1075 13.70 35.38 -18.65
N LEU A 1076 14.85 35.09 -18.05
CA LEU A 1076 15.16 35.39 -16.66
C LEU A 1076 16.13 36.58 -16.53
N SER A 1077 16.01 37.32 -15.42
CA SER A 1077 17.07 38.26 -15.03
C SER A 1077 18.33 37.48 -14.58
N PRO A 1078 19.55 38.05 -14.70
CA PRO A 1078 20.78 37.39 -14.26
C PRO A 1078 20.75 36.95 -12.78
N THR A 1079 20.08 37.72 -11.92
CA THR A 1079 19.87 37.38 -10.51
C THR A 1079 18.96 36.17 -10.31
N GLN A 1080 17.85 36.08 -11.06
CA GLN A 1080 16.95 34.91 -11.03
C GLN A 1080 17.64 33.67 -11.58
N LEU A 1081 18.35 33.79 -12.71
CA LEU A 1081 19.10 32.69 -13.29
C LEU A 1081 20.18 32.19 -12.31
N THR A 1082 20.92 33.10 -11.65
CA THR A 1082 21.94 32.73 -10.67
C THR A 1082 21.34 31.97 -9.49
N ALA A 1083 20.20 32.41 -8.95
CA ALA A 1083 19.50 31.71 -7.89
C ALA A 1083 19.03 30.31 -8.31
N ALA A 1084 18.39 30.20 -9.49
CA ALA A 1084 17.88 28.94 -10.02
C ALA A 1084 19.01 27.94 -10.30
N LEU A 1085 20.11 28.38 -10.93
CA LEU A 1085 21.29 27.54 -11.20
C LEU A 1085 21.98 27.10 -9.91
N THR A 1086 22.11 27.99 -8.91
CA THR A 1086 22.70 27.65 -7.61
C THR A 1086 21.93 26.53 -6.92
N ARG A 1087 20.59 26.53 -7.00
CA ARG A 1087 19.74 25.47 -6.44
C ARG A 1087 19.82 24.16 -7.24
N LEU A 1088 19.78 24.25 -8.58
CA LEU A 1088 19.85 23.09 -9.47
C LEU A 1088 21.22 22.37 -9.42
N ASP A 1089 22.33 23.12 -9.25
CA ASP A 1089 23.68 22.56 -9.12
C ASP A 1089 23.89 21.93 -7.73
N ARG A 1090 23.43 22.60 -6.66
CA ARG A 1090 23.45 22.06 -5.28
C ARG A 1090 22.74 20.71 -5.18
N HIS A 1091 21.62 20.53 -5.91
CA HIS A 1091 20.85 19.28 -6.03
C HIS A 1091 21.34 18.28 -7.11
N ASP A 1092 22.48 18.53 -7.77
CA ASP A 1092 23.05 17.72 -8.87
C ASP A 1092 22.15 17.56 -10.13
N VAL A 1093 21.17 18.44 -10.35
CA VAL A 1093 20.27 18.40 -11.53
C VAL A 1093 20.92 19.04 -12.76
N VAL A 1094 21.62 20.15 -12.55
CA VAL A 1094 22.41 20.89 -13.54
C VAL A 1094 23.89 20.82 -13.16
N THR A 1095 24.78 21.16 -14.09
CA THR A 1095 26.18 21.45 -13.81
C THR A 1095 26.61 22.68 -14.60
N VAL A 1096 27.35 23.59 -13.95
CA VAL A 1096 27.80 24.86 -14.54
C VAL A 1096 29.33 24.87 -14.69
N ASP A 1097 29.79 24.54 -15.89
CA ASP A 1097 31.21 24.47 -16.26
C ASP A 1097 31.57 25.64 -17.19
N ASN A 1098 32.63 26.41 -16.93
CA ASN A 1098 33.20 27.40 -17.88
C ASN A 1098 32.19 28.39 -18.51
N ASN A 1099 31.23 28.92 -17.73
CA ASN A 1099 30.14 29.79 -18.20
C ASN A 1099 29.10 29.11 -19.12
N GLN A 1100 29.05 27.78 -19.12
CA GLN A 1100 28.06 26.94 -19.79
C GLN A 1100 27.30 26.10 -18.75
N ALA A 1101 25.97 26.08 -18.83
CA ALA A 1101 25.10 25.27 -17.98
C ALA A 1101 24.47 24.15 -18.80
N ARG A 1102 24.42 22.94 -18.24
CA ARG A 1102 23.83 21.74 -18.86
C ARG A 1102 23.08 20.89 -17.85
N ILE A 1103 22.02 20.20 -18.30
CA ILE A 1103 21.35 19.18 -17.49
C ILE A 1103 22.32 18.01 -17.29
N ARG A 1104 22.50 17.57 -16.04
CA ARG A 1104 23.56 16.63 -15.67
C ARG A 1104 23.25 15.18 -16.07
N VAL A 1105 21.98 14.81 -16.15
CA VAL A 1105 21.52 13.45 -16.47
C VAL A 1105 20.86 13.46 -17.85
N GLU A 1106 21.53 12.91 -18.86
CA GLU A 1106 21.07 12.90 -20.25
C GLU A 1106 19.71 12.21 -20.42
N LEU A 1107 19.43 11.14 -19.65
CA LEU A 1107 18.09 10.51 -19.66
C LEU A 1107 16.98 11.46 -19.16
N PHE A 1108 17.26 12.33 -18.19
CA PHE A 1108 16.29 13.35 -17.75
C PHE A 1108 16.12 14.44 -18.80
N ARG A 1109 17.20 14.86 -19.48
CA ARG A 1109 17.12 15.77 -20.63
C ARG A 1109 16.26 15.20 -21.76
N ARG A 1110 16.46 13.92 -22.12
CA ARG A 1110 15.64 13.19 -23.11
C ARG A 1110 14.17 13.13 -22.69
N TRP A 1111 13.89 12.84 -21.42
CA TRP A 1111 12.51 12.82 -20.90
C TRP A 1111 11.85 14.21 -20.99
N LEU A 1112 12.53 15.27 -20.56
CA LEU A 1112 12.01 16.65 -20.67
C LEU A 1112 11.69 17.03 -22.13
N GLN A 1113 12.55 16.61 -23.07
CA GLN A 1113 12.32 16.83 -24.50
C GLN A 1113 11.09 16.09 -25.05
N GLN A 1114 10.67 14.97 -24.43
CA GLN A 1114 9.42 14.26 -24.75
C GLN A 1114 8.17 14.91 -24.12
N GLN A 1115 8.32 15.65 -23.02
CA GLN A 1115 7.21 16.35 -22.34
C GLN A 1115 6.90 17.74 -22.93
N GLN A 1116 7.79 18.29 -23.75
CA GLN A 1116 7.54 19.55 -24.46
C GLN A 1116 6.54 19.33 -25.61
N PRO A 1117 5.61 20.27 -25.86
CA PRO A 1117 4.76 20.23 -27.05
C PRO A 1117 5.63 20.20 -28.32
N GLN A 1118 5.27 19.35 -29.27
CA GLN A 1118 5.82 19.43 -30.62
C GLN A 1118 5.21 20.67 -31.32
N GLU A 1119 6.06 21.59 -31.78
CA GLU A 1119 5.68 22.80 -32.53
C GLU A 1119 5.20 22.50 -33.97
#